data_AF-A0A5E4B931-F1
#
_entry.id   AF-A0A5E4B931-F1
#
_cell.length_a   1.000
_cell.length_b   1.000
_cell.length_c   1.000
_cell.angle_alpha   90.00
_cell.angle_beta   90.00
_cell.angle_gamma   90.00
#
_symmetry.space_group_name_H-M   'P 1'
#
loop_
_entity.id
_entity.type
_entity.pdbx_description
1 polymer ?
#
loop_
_entity_poly.entity_id
_entity_poly.type
_entity_poly.pdbx_seq_one_letter_code
_entity_poly.pdbx_strand_id
1 'polypeptide(L)'
;MFLHSVNLWNLAFYVFMVFMATLGLWDVFFGFEENRCSMSYMFEYPEYQKIDLPKKLAKRYPAYELYLYGEGSYAEEHKILPLTGIPVLFLPGNAGSYKQVRSIGSIALRKAEDIDFKYHFDFFSVNFNEELVALYGGSLQKQTKFVHECIKTILKLYKGQEFAPKSVAIIGHSMGGLVARALLTLKNFKQDLINLLITQATPHVAPVMPLDRFITDFYMTVNNYWILNARHINLTTLSVAGGFRDYQVRSGLTFLPKLSHHTSALSVVSSAVPKTWVSTDHLSIVWCKQLQLTTIRAFFDLIDADTKQITQNSKKKLSVLNHHFIRHPAKHFEENPSIISDLTGTSMWVPVKVSRWTYVAYNESDKIYFTFPLANHRKIYTHVYCQSTMLFVVDCEFFKKETRSIQLPVTHLFSFGLSSRKVVLNTSGLYYNIELLNFGQIYQAFKINVVSKCSGVREEITSIYKLHIPWSYEDSLTIAQVPSNTEISLKLHIAQPENDSHVALLKMYTSSDCQYEVTVKTSFSQILGQVVRFHGGALPAYVISSILLAYGGQLYSLFSTGYCLEYATILDKEAKPYKVDPFVIIIKFLLGYKWFKELWDLLLLPELDAIVLTSQSMCFPLVSLILFLFGTCTAYWSGLLSSASVRLLSSLWLTLKR
;
A
#
# COMPACT_ATOMS: atom_id res chain seq x y z
N MET A 1 -28.04 39.90 -15.53
CA MET A 1 -26.95 40.90 -15.47
C MET A 1 -25.78 40.34 -14.64
N PHE A 2 -25.17 39.23 -15.08
CA PHE A 2 -24.23 38.41 -14.27
C PHE A 2 -22.77 38.43 -14.77
N LEU A 3 -22.48 39.12 -15.88
CA LEU A 3 -21.23 38.95 -16.63
C LEU A 3 -20.51 40.26 -17.00
N HIS A 4 -20.96 41.41 -16.50
CA HIS A 4 -20.41 42.70 -16.98
C HIS A 4 -19.06 43.11 -16.36
N SER A 5 -18.51 42.38 -15.39
CA SER A 5 -17.18 42.64 -14.81
C SER A 5 -16.20 41.45 -14.88
N VAL A 6 -16.59 40.32 -15.47
CA VAL A 6 -15.74 39.12 -15.51
C VAL A 6 -14.99 39.06 -16.83
N ASN A 7 -13.67 39.20 -16.79
CA ASN A 7 -12.82 38.98 -17.96
C ASN A 7 -13.01 37.54 -18.46
N LEU A 8 -13.51 37.39 -19.69
CA LEU A 8 -13.84 36.10 -20.30
C LEU A 8 -12.64 35.15 -20.33
N TRP A 9 -11.42 35.68 -20.53
CA TRP A 9 -10.18 34.91 -20.52
C TRP A 9 -9.86 34.35 -19.14
N ASN A 10 -10.06 35.13 -18.10
CA ASN A 10 -9.84 34.69 -16.72
C ASN A 10 -10.84 33.60 -16.34
N LEU A 11 -12.12 33.77 -16.72
CA LEU A 11 -13.14 32.76 -16.50
C LEU A 11 -12.78 31.44 -17.23
N ALA A 12 -12.39 31.52 -18.50
CA ALA A 12 -11.96 30.35 -19.27
C ALA A 12 -10.77 29.63 -18.61
N PHE A 13 -9.79 30.39 -18.12
CA PHE A 13 -8.65 29.85 -17.38
C PHE A 13 -9.09 29.10 -16.10
N TYR A 14 -9.91 29.72 -15.25
CA TYR A 14 -10.37 29.06 -14.02
C TYR A 14 -11.27 27.85 -14.28
N VAL A 15 -12.10 27.87 -15.34
CA VAL A 15 -12.86 26.69 -15.78
C VAL A 15 -11.92 25.56 -16.21
N PHE A 16 -10.90 25.86 -17.00
CA PHE A 16 -9.89 24.87 -17.39
C PHE A 16 -9.15 24.28 -16.18
N MET A 17 -8.77 25.12 -15.20
CA MET A 17 -8.10 24.65 -13.98
C MET A 17 -9.01 23.75 -13.12
N VAL A 18 -10.32 24.01 -13.04
CA VAL A 18 -11.27 23.09 -12.38
C VAL A 18 -11.36 21.78 -13.13
N PHE A 19 -11.48 21.81 -14.46
CA PHE A 19 -11.50 20.60 -15.27
C PHE A 19 -10.24 19.75 -15.03
N MET A 20 -9.07 20.38 -14.97
CA MET A 20 -7.83 19.72 -14.60
C MET A 20 -7.89 19.13 -13.18
N ALA A 21 -8.18 19.92 -12.15
CA ALA A 21 -8.25 19.42 -10.78
C ALA A 21 -9.24 18.24 -10.62
N THR A 22 -10.40 18.34 -11.27
CA THR A 22 -11.42 17.28 -11.26
C THR A 22 -10.98 16.03 -12.01
N LEU A 23 -10.21 16.12 -13.10
CA LEU A 23 -9.60 14.95 -13.74
C LEU A 23 -8.63 14.22 -12.80
N GLY A 24 -7.82 14.96 -12.05
CA GLY A 24 -6.91 14.37 -11.06
C GLY A 24 -7.65 13.69 -9.92
N LEU A 25 -8.66 14.38 -9.35
CA LEU A 25 -9.53 13.82 -8.32
C LEU A 25 -10.28 12.59 -8.83
N TRP A 26 -10.77 12.62 -10.08
CA TRP A 26 -11.43 11.49 -10.70
C TRP A 26 -10.50 10.29 -10.78
N ASP A 27 -9.25 10.46 -11.21
CA ASP A 27 -8.29 9.35 -11.27
C ASP A 27 -8.04 8.73 -9.89
N VAL A 28 -7.91 9.55 -8.84
CA VAL A 28 -7.69 9.06 -7.46
C VAL A 28 -8.90 8.31 -6.91
N PHE A 29 -10.11 8.86 -7.08
CA PHE A 29 -11.33 8.34 -6.44
C PHE A 29 -12.15 7.39 -7.30
N PHE A 30 -11.92 7.33 -8.61
CA PHE A 30 -12.69 6.50 -9.54
C PHE A 30 -11.81 5.79 -10.58
N GLY A 31 -10.56 6.24 -10.79
CA GLY A 31 -9.58 5.61 -11.68
C GLY A 31 -8.85 4.41 -11.07
N PHE A 32 -9.51 3.66 -10.19
CA PHE A 32 -8.95 2.48 -9.55
C PHE A 32 -9.32 1.18 -10.29
N GLU A 33 -8.46 0.18 -10.19
CA GLU A 33 -8.75 -1.18 -10.65
C GLU A 33 -9.99 -1.73 -9.92
N GLU A 34 -10.81 -2.56 -10.57
CA GLU A 34 -11.93 -3.25 -9.92
C GLU A 34 -11.49 -4.03 -8.67
N ASN A 35 -12.38 -4.16 -7.69
CA ASN A 35 -12.07 -4.93 -6.50
C ASN A 35 -12.05 -6.42 -6.82
N ARG A 36 -10.85 -6.99 -6.96
CA ARG A 36 -10.64 -8.43 -7.19
C ARG A 36 -10.45 -9.23 -5.90
N CYS A 37 -10.51 -8.59 -4.73
CA CYS A 37 -10.52 -9.31 -3.46
C CYS A 37 -11.84 -10.07 -3.32
N SER A 38 -11.74 -11.38 -3.14
CA SER A 38 -12.90 -12.18 -2.74
C SER A 38 -13.22 -11.87 -1.28
N MET A 39 -14.49 -11.70 -0.98
CA MET A 39 -14.95 -11.53 0.40
C MET A 39 -14.62 -12.79 1.22
N SER A 40 -14.08 -12.61 2.42
CA SER A 40 -14.07 -13.66 3.44
C SER A 40 -15.40 -13.68 4.17
N TYR A 41 -15.97 -14.86 4.34
CA TYR A 41 -17.19 -15.06 5.12
C TYR A 41 -16.85 -15.86 6.36
N MET A 42 -17.52 -15.51 7.45
CA MET A 42 -17.53 -16.34 8.66
C MET A 42 -18.25 -17.64 8.35
N PHE A 43 -17.79 -18.74 8.94
CA PHE A 43 -18.41 -20.04 8.72
C PHE A 43 -19.73 -20.15 9.51
N GLU A 44 -19.71 -19.69 10.74
CA GLU A 44 -20.90 -19.50 11.58
C GLU A 44 -21.08 -18.02 11.95
N TYR A 45 -22.09 -17.72 12.78
CA TYR A 45 -22.32 -16.36 13.23
C TYR A 45 -21.17 -15.91 14.16
N PRO A 46 -20.60 -14.71 13.94
CA PRO A 46 -19.45 -14.26 14.70
C PRO A 46 -19.86 -13.85 16.12
N GLU A 47 -19.11 -14.33 17.11
CA GLU A 47 -19.31 -13.93 18.50
C GLU A 47 -18.09 -13.27 19.14
N TYR A 48 -18.40 -12.33 20.04
CA TYR A 48 -17.39 -11.47 20.67
C TYR A 48 -17.59 -11.48 22.18
N GLN A 49 -16.87 -12.36 22.86
CA GLN A 49 -16.92 -12.48 24.31
C GLN A 49 -16.13 -11.35 24.95
N LYS A 50 -16.79 -10.49 25.71
CA LYS A 50 -16.13 -9.41 26.44
C LYS A 50 -15.27 -9.98 27.56
N ILE A 51 -13.99 -9.61 27.58
CA ILE A 51 -13.06 -10.00 28.65
C ILE A 51 -13.21 -9.03 29.83
N ASP A 52 -13.48 -9.59 31.00
CA ASP A 52 -13.59 -8.82 32.24
C ASP A 52 -12.23 -8.24 32.66
N LEU A 53 -12.08 -6.94 32.47
CA LEU A 53 -10.89 -6.20 32.87
C LEU A 53 -10.89 -5.98 34.40
N PRO A 54 -9.70 -5.93 35.04
CA PRO A 54 -9.61 -5.56 36.46
C PRO A 54 -10.33 -4.23 36.74
N LYS A 55 -11.09 -4.13 37.84
CA LYS A 55 -11.93 -2.94 38.16
C LYS A 55 -11.17 -1.60 38.05
N LYS A 56 -9.91 -1.57 38.50
CA LYS A 56 -9.04 -0.37 38.39
C LYS A 56 -8.74 0.02 36.93
N LEU A 57 -8.56 -0.98 36.05
CA LEU A 57 -8.30 -0.79 34.63
C LEU A 57 -9.57 -0.33 33.91
N ALA A 58 -10.70 -0.99 34.14
CA ALA A 58 -11.99 -0.61 33.59
C ALA A 58 -12.38 0.83 33.96
N LYS A 59 -12.14 1.24 35.21
CA LYS A 59 -12.36 2.64 35.64
C LYS A 59 -11.42 3.65 34.96
N ARG A 60 -10.19 3.25 34.64
CA ARG A 60 -9.19 4.11 33.97
C ARG A 60 -9.47 4.27 32.47
N TYR A 61 -10.02 3.25 31.84
CA TYR A 61 -10.34 3.23 30.40
C TYR A 61 -11.81 2.83 30.17
N PRO A 62 -12.78 3.64 30.63
CA PRO A 62 -14.20 3.25 30.61
C PRO A 62 -14.79 3.10 29.21
N ALA A 63 -14.15 3.70 28.20
CA ALA A 63 -14.57 3.62 26.81
C ALA A 63 -13.89 2.47 26.04
N TYR A 64 -12.87 1.81 26.60
CA TYR A 64 -12.11 0.79 25.87
C TYR A 64 -12.38 -0.60 26.42
N GLU A 65 -12.47 -1.57 25.53
CA GLU A 65 -12.85 -2.94 25.86
C GLU A 65 -11.93 -3.93 25.15
N LEU A 66 -11.90 -5.15 25.67
CA LEU A 66 -11.17 -6.28 25.12
C LEU A 66 -12.16 -7.41 24.86
N TYR A 67 -12.10 -7.99 23.67
CA TYR A 67 -12.96 -9.09 23.25
C TYR A 67 -12.15 -10.30 22.84
N LEU A 68 -12.69 -11.50 23.03
CA LEU A 68 -12.25 -12.74 22.41
C LEU A 68 -13.24 -13.11 21.30
N TYR A 69 -12.72 -13.38 20.11
CA TYR A 69 -13.49 -13.81 18.96
C TYR A 69 -13.77 -15.32 19.01
N GLY A 70 -15.00 -15.70 18.69
CA GLY A 70 -15.42 -17.08 18.43
C GLY A 70 -16.53 -17.10 17.38
N GLU A 71 -17.02 -18.29 17.05
CA GLU A 71 -18.19 -18.45 16.17
C GLU A 71 -19.13 -19.52 16.72
N GLY A 72 -20.42 -19.37 16.42
CA GLY A 72 -21.40 -20.43 16.65
C GLY A 72 -21.87 -20.60 18.09
N SER A 73 -22.68 -21.65 18.29
CA SER A 73 -23.25 -21.97 19.61
C SER A 73 -22.18 -22.38 20.61
N TYR A 74 -21.07 -22.96 20.16
CA TYR A 74 -19.93 -23.29 21.02
C TYR A 74 -19.38 -22.05 21.73
N ALA A 75 -19.23 -20.93 21.01
CA ALA A 75 -18.79 -19.65 21.57
C ALA A 75 -19.86 -18.99 22.46
N GLU A 76 -21.13 -19.34 22.34
CA GLU A 76 -22.21 -18.78 23.15
C GLU A 76 -22.43 -19.58 24.45
N GLU A 77 -22.41 -20.91 24.35
CA GLU A 77 -22.60 -21.85 25.46
C GLU A 77 -21.41 -21.83 26.43
N HIS A 78 -20.20 -21.67 25.91
CA HIS A 78 -18.98 -21.56 26.71
C HIS A 78 -18.75 -20.08 27.04
N LYS A 79 -19.35 -19.60 28.14
CA LYS A 79 -19.11 -18.25 28.71
C LYS A 79 -17.61 -17.91 28.86
N ILE A 80 -16.76 -18.93 28.95
CA ILE A 80 -15.30 -18.84 28.88
C ILE A 80 -14.83 -19.95 27.95
N LEU A 81 -14.42 -19.61 26.72
CA LEU A 81 -13.74 -20.57 25.84
C LEU A 81 -12.48 -21.12 26.53
N PRO A 82 -12.19 -22.43 26.44
CA PRO A 82 -10.94 -22.99 26.94
C PRO A 82 -9.75 -22.43 26.13
N LEU A 83 -9.12 -21.39 26.68
CA LEU A 83 -8.00 -20.65 26.08
C LEU A 83 -6.73 -21.49 26.02
N THR A 84 -6.64 -22.48 25.14
CA THR A 84 -5.48 -23.39 25.05
C THR A 84 -4.61 -23.13 23.82
N GLY A 85 -4.95 -22.09 23.04
CA GLY A 85 -4.32 -21.77 21.79
C GLY A 85 -3.21 -20.74 21.90
N ILE A 86 -2.91 -20.14 20.76
CA ILE A 86 -1.87 -19.11 20.60
C ILE A 86 -2.55 -17.74 20.59
N PRO A 87 -2.27 -16.83 21.54
CA PRO A 87 -2.95 -15.54 21.60
C PRO A 87 -2.50 -14.60 20.48
N VAL A 88 -3.47 -14.08 19.74
CA VAL A 88 -3.30 -13.03 18.73
C VAL A 88 -4.14 -11.83 19.10
N LEU A 89 -3.56 -10.63 19.15
CA LEU A 89 -4.27 -9.39 19.46
C LEU A 89 -4.44 -8.53 18.20
N PHE A 90 -5.69 -8.35 17.78
CA PHE A 90 -6.06 -7.44 16.72
C PHE A 90 -6.30 -6.03 17.26
N LEU A 91 -5.71 -5.03 16.59
CA LEU A 91 -5.86 -3.61 16.90
C LEU A 91 -6.49 -2.88 15.71
N PRO A 92 -7.75 -2.39 15.83
CA PRO A 92 -8.40 -1.66 14.75
C PRO A 92 -7.81 -0.26 14.54
N GLY A 93 -8.11 0.30 13.38
CA GLY A 93 -7.68 1.63 12.96
C GLY A 93 -8.55 2.80 13.40
N ASN A 94 -8.37 3.93 12.70
CA ASN A 94 -9.23 5.11 12.80
C ASN A 94 -10.69 4.76 12.49
N ALA A 95 -11.63 5.12 13.39
CA ALA A 95 -13.04 4.73 13.28
C ALA A 95 -13.26 3.21 13.10
N GLY A 96 -12.28 2.38 13.50
CA GLY A 96 -12.27 0.96 13.25
C GLY A 96 -12.99 0.18 14.35
N SER A 97 -13.89 -0.71 13.94
CA SER A 97 -14.57 -1.62 14.86
C SER A 97 -13.68 -2.83 15.20
N TYR A 98 -13.74 -3.29 16.45
CA TYR A 98 -13.11 -4.55 16.87
C TYR A 98 -13.61 -5.77 16.06
N LYS A 99 -14.78 -5.66 15.44
CA LYS A 99 -15.39 -6.69 14.59
C LYS A 99 -14.61 -6.98 13.30
N GLN A 100 -13.64 -6.15 12.94
CA GLN A 100 -12.77 -6.38 11.78
C GLN A 100 -11.97 -7.69 11.90
N VAL A 101 -11.72 -8.18 13.12
CA VAL A 101 -10.98 -9.43 13.37
C VAL A 101 -11.65 -10.68 12.79
N ARG A 102 -12.98 -10.66 12.56
CA ARG A 102 -13.77 -11.83 12.15
C ARG A 102 -13.25 -12.56 10.93
N SER A 103 -12.75 -11.81 9.96
CA SER A 103 -12.30 -12.34 8.67
C SER A 103 -11.10 -13.27 8.83
N ILE A 104 -10.10 -12.84 9.62
CA ILE A 104 -8.91 -13.63 9.86
C ILE A 104 -9.16 -14.70 10.92
N GLY A 105 -9.96 -14.37 11.95
CA GLY A 105 -10.35 -15.30 13.00
C GLY A 105 -11.09 -16.52 12.45
N SER A 106 -12.05 -16.32 11.54
CA SER A 106 -12.80 -17.40 10.90
C SER A 106 -11.91 -18.34 10.11
N ILE A 107 -11.02 -17.80 9.29
CA ILE A 107 -10.10 -18.60 8.48
C ILE A 107 -9.16 -19.42 9.37
N ALA A 108 -8.72 -18.85 10.49
CA ALA A 108 -7.90 -19.56 11.47
C ALA A 108 -8.66 -20.69 12.17
N LEU A 109 -9.92 -20.44 12.58
CA LEU A 109 -10.78 -21.43 13.21
C LEU A 109 -11.01 -22.63 12.28
N ARG A 110 -11.38 -22.36 11.03
CA ARG A 110 -11.59 -23.42 10.02
C ARG A 110 -10.31 -24.21 9.76
N LYS A 111 -9.17 -23.54 9.70
CA LYS A 111 -7.89 -24.23 9.54
C LYS A 111 -7.53 -25.10 10.76
N ALA A 112 -7.92 -24.69 11.95
CA ALA A 112 -7.74 -25.47 13.17
C ALA A 112 -8.66 -26.70 13.20
N GLU A 113 -9.94 -26.55 12.81
CA GLU A 113 -10.90 -27.65 12.65
C GLU A 113 -10.36 -28.72 11.69
N ASP A 114 -9.83 -28.30 10.53
CA ASP A 114 -9.25 -29.21 9.52
C ASP A 114 -8.07 -30.07 10.04
N ILE A 115 -7.48 -29.71 11.18
CA ILE A 115 -6.37 -30.44 11.80
C ILE A 115 -6.71 -30.93 13.22
N ASP A 116 -8.00 -31.13 13.49
CA ASP A 116 -8.54 -31.60 14.78
C ASP A 116 -8.06 -30.76 15.98
N PHE A 117 -8.00 -29.44 15.80
CA PHE A 117 -7.55 -28.48 16.81
C PHE A 117 -6.17 -28.75 17.41
N LYS A 118 -5.32 -29.55 16.72
CA LYS A 118 -3.93 -29.81 17.13
C LYS A 118 -3.17 -28.51 17.44
N TYR A 119 -3.43 -27.49 16.64
CA TYR A 119 -3.03 -26.10 16.88
C TYR A 119 -4.18 -25.17 16.51
N HIS A 120 -4.39 -24.12 17.31
CA HIS A 120 -5.35 -23.07 17.02
C HIS A 120 -4.87 -21.72 17.55
N PHE A 121 -5.47 -20.64 17.06
CA PHE A 121 -5.16 -19.26 17.45
C PHE A 121 -6.36 -18.64 18.14
N ASP A 122 -6.13 -18.07 19.31
CA ASP A 122 -7.14 -17.37 20.09
C ASP A 122 -7.06 -15.87 19.75
N PHE A 123 -7.99 -15.42 18.92
CA PHE A 123 -8.04 -14.04 18.44
C PHE A 123 -8.74 -13.13 19.44
N PHE A 124 -7.96 -12.27 20.08
CA PHE A 124 -8.44 -11.14 20.85
C PHE A 124 -8.54 -9.90 19.97
N SER A 125 -9.46 -9.00 20.28
CA SER A 125 -9.57 -7.70 19.61
C SER A 125 -9.89 -6.59 20.59
N VAL A 126 -9.26 -5.44 20.38
CA VAL A 126 -9.51 -4.24 21.18
C VAL A 126 -10.64 -3.40 20.58
N ASN A 127 -11.55 -2.91 21.42
CA ASN A 127 -12.47 -1.84 21.06
C ASN A 127 -11.91 -0.50 21.56
N PHE A 128 -11.55 0.39 20.64
CA PHE A 128 -11.12 1.76 20.95
C PHE A 128 -12.26 2.79 20.92
N ASN A 129 -13.52 2.35 20.99
CA ASN A 129 -14.70 3.22 20.86
C ASN A 129 -14.73 4.00 19.53
N GLU A 130 -14.15 3.42 18.47
CA GLU A 130 -14.12 3.97 17.10
C GLU A 130 -13.62 5.43 17.05
N GLU A 131 -12.68 5.80 17.92
CA GLU A 131 -12.10 7.14 17.98
C GLU A 131 -11.42 7.53 16.63
N LEU A 132 -11.55 8.81 16.26
CA LEU A 132 -11.02 9.38 15.01
C LEU A 132 -9.52 9.73 15.10
N VAL A 133 -8.70 8.73 15.41
CA VAL A 133 -7.26 8.92 15.69
C VAL A 133 -6.39 9.32 14.49
N ALA A 134 -6.92 9.24 13.27
CA ALA A 134 -6.24 9.80 12.08
C ALA A 134 -6.46 11.32 11.95
N LEU A 135 -7.47 11.88 12.64
CA LEU A 135 -7.79 13.31 12.63
C LEU A 135 -7.40 14.01 13.93
N TYR A 136 -7.37 13.28 15.06
CA TYR A 136 -6.99 13.79 16.37
C TYR A 136 -6.05 12.84 17.13
N GLY A 137 -4.83 13.31 17.45
CA GLY A 137 -3.79 12.48 18.06
C GLY A 137 -3.85 12.33 19.58
N GLY A 138 -4.69 13.11 20.27
CA GLY A 138 -4.70 13.16 21.74
C GLY A 138 -5.02 11.83 22.44
N SER A 139 -5.68 10.90 21.75
CA SER A 139 -6.00 9.57 22.28
C SER A 139 -4.91 8.52 22.05
N LEU A 140 -3.95 8.73 21.15
CA LEU A 140 -2.98 7.69 20.72
C LEU A 140 -2.15 7.15 21.88
N GLN A 141 -1.68 8.04 22.77
CA GLN A 141 -0.92 7.64 23.96
C GLN A 141 -1.78 6.84 24.95
N LYS A 142 -3.07 7.18 25.07
CA LYS A 142 -4.04 6.48 25.94
C LYS A 142 -4.33 5.08 25.39
N GLN A 143 -4.55 4.95 24.08
CA GLN A 143 -4.72 3.67 23.39
C GLN A 143 -3.48 2.78 23.56
N THR A 144 -2.28 3.32 23.36
CA THR A 144 -1.01 2.58 23.55
C THR A 144 -0.88 2.00 24.97
N LYS A 145 -1.18 2.80 26.00
CA LYS A 145 -1.16 2.33 27.40
C LYS A 145 -2.23 1.27 27.66
N PHE A 146 -3.41 1.40 27.07
CA PHE A 146 -4.47 0.40 27.20
C PHE A 146 -4.10 -0.94 26.55
N VAL A 147 -3.49 -0.92 25.37
CA VAL A 147 -3.00 -2.13 24.69
C VAL A 147 -1.95 -2.87 25.53
N HIS A 148 -1.04 -2.14 26.18
CA HIS A 148 -0.09 -2.76 27.11
C HIS A 148 -0.79 -3.50 28.26
N GLU A 149 -1.86 -2.94 28.81
CA GLU A 149 -2.66 -3.61 29.86
C GLU A 149 -3.50 -4.77 29.30
N CYS A 150 -3.94 -4.71 28.05
CA CYS A 150 -4.59 -5.84 27.36
C CYS A 150 -3.63 -7.02 27.22
N ILE A 151 -2.38 -6.79 26.78
CA ILE A 151 -1.37 -7.85 26.66
C ILE A 151 -1.15 -8.56 28.01
N LYS A 152 -1.01 -7.80 29.10
CA LYS A 152 -0.90 -8.38 30.45
C LYS A 152 -2.14 -9.18 30.85
N THR A 153 -3.32 -8.68 30.52
CA THR A 153 -4.59 -9.34 30.83
C THR A 153 -4.69 -10.66 30.07
N ILE A 154 -4.40 -10.66 28.76
CA ILE A 154 -4.39 -11.85 27.91
C ILE A 154 -3.43 -12.90 28.48
N LEU A 155 -2.16 -12.58 28.69
CA LEU A 155 -1.18 -13.53 29.22
C LEU A 155 -1.54 -14.07 30.61
N LYS A 156 -2.30 -13.31 31.41
CA LYS A 156 -2.80 -13.78 32.70
C LYS A 156 -3.88 -14.87 32.56
N LEU A 157 -4.68 -14.84 31.50
CA LEU A 157 -5.74 -15.83 31.26
C LEU A 157 -5.18 -17.24 31.03
N TYR A 158 -3.94 -17.35 30.54
CA TYR A 158 -3.29 -18.64 30.26
C TYR A 158 -2.42 -19.17 31.41
N LYS A 159 -2.40 -18.49 32.57
CA LYS A 159 -1.59 -18.95 33.71
C LYS A 159 -2.04 -20.33 34.18
N GLY A 160 -1.07 -21.21 34.42
CA GLY A 160 -1.32 -22.57 34.90
C GLY A 160 -1.45 -23.62 33.80
N GLN A 161 -1.38 -23.22 32.53
CA GLN A 161 -1.33 -24.16 31.41
C GLN A 161 0.09 -24.67 31.18
N GLU A 162 0.20 -25.90 30.66
CA GLU A 162 1.47 -26.55 30.32
C GLU A 162 2.28 -25.72 29.31
N PHE A 163 1.63 -25.28 28.23
CA PHE A 163 2.23 -24.48 27.15
C PHE A 163 1.84 -23.00 27.21
N ALA A 164 1.84 -22.44 28.43
CA ALA A 164 1.40 -21.05 28.63
C ALA A 164 2.24 -20.05 27.79
N PRO A 165 1.60 -19.21 26.96
CA PRO A 165 2.27 -18.19 26.17
C PRO A 165 2.96 -17.17 27.07
N LYS A 166 4.16 -16.74 26.65
CA LYS A 166 4.90 -15.64 27.29
C LYS A 166 4.75 -14.31 26.54
N SER A 167 4.15 -14.36 25.36
CA SER A 167 4.05 -13.26 24.42
C SER A 167 2.83 -13.39 23.52
N VAL A 168 2.45 -12.29 22.88
CA VAL A 168 1.27 -12.18 22.02
C VAL A 168 1.71 -11.77 20.62
N ALA A 169 1.12 -12.37 19.58
CA ALA A 169 1.26 -11.84 18.21
C ALA A 169 0.25 -10.70 18.00
N ILE A 170 0.65 -9.62 17.34
CA ILE A 170 -0.21 -8.45 17.12
C ILE A 170 -0.48 -8.27 15.64
N ILE A 171 -1.75 -8.03 15.30
CA ILE A 171 -2.17 -7.59 13.97
C ILE A 171 -2.77 -6.19 14.12
N GLY A 172 -2.10 -5.18 13.57
CA GLY A 172 -2.58 -3.81 13.60
C GLY A 172 -3.07 -3.34 12.23
N HIS A 173 -4.29 -2.83 12.16
CA HIS A 173 -4.82 -2.17 10.96
C HIS A 173 -4.70 -0.66 11.07
N SER A 174 -4.23 0.01 10.01
CA SER A 174 -4.16 1.48 9.95
C SER A 174 -3.45 2.05 11.19
N MET A 175 -4.05 3.01 11.89
CA MET A 175 -3.49 3.59 13.13
C MET A 175 -3.28 2.57 14.26
N GLY A 176 -3.99 1.44 14.28
CA GLY A 176 -3.79 0.37 15.26
C GLY A 176 -2.39 -0.28 15.19
N GLY A 177 -1.82 -0.36 13.98
CA GLY A 177 -0.43 -0.81 13.81
C GLY A 177 0.61 0.21 14.30
N LEU A 178 0.28 1.51 14.22
CA LEU A 178 1.14 2.55 14.80
C LEU A 178 1.08 2.53 16.32
N VAL A 179 -0.11 2.33 16.90
CA VAL A 179 -0.30 2.09 18.34
C VAL A 179 0.50 0.86 18.81
N ALA A 180 0.52 -0.23 18.02
CA ALA A 180 1.36 -1.39 18.32
C ALA A 180 2.86 -1.05 18.37
N ARG A 181 3.36 -0.29 17.38
CA ARG A 181 4.76 0.16 17.36
C ARG A 181 5.11 1.06 18.54
N ALA A 182 4.15 1.87 18.99
CA ALA A 182 4.31 2.78 20.11
C ALA A 182 4.43 2.06 21.46
N LEU A 183 4.09 0.77 21.57
CA LEU A 183 4.29 0.00 22.80
C LEU A 183 5.75 0.03 23.27
N LEU A 184 6.70 0.00 22.34
CA LEU A 184 8.13 0.02 22.64
C LEU A 184 8.59 1.35 23.26
N THR A 185 7.84 2.45 23.06
CA THR A 185 8.19 3.76 23.64
C THR A 185 7.73 3.91 25.10
N LEU A 186 6.88 3.00 25.59
CA LEU A 186 6.40 3.04 26.96
C LEU A 186 7.52 2.71 27.94
N LYS A 187 7.62 3.49 29.02
CA LYS A 187 8.53 3.21 30.13
C LYS A 187 8.26 1.81 30.69
N ASN A 188 9.33 1.02 30.87
CA ASN A 188 9.30 -0.33 31.41
C ASN A 188 8.50 -1.35 30.58
N PHE A 189 8.23 -1.06 29.30
CA PHE A 189 7.69 -2.08 28.39
C PHE A 189 8.79 -3.08 28.04
N LYS A 190 8.47 -4.37 28.13
CA LYS A 190 9.40 -5.42 27.73
C LYS A 190 9.04 -5.91 26.33
N GLN A 191 10.02 -5.87 25.42
CA GLN A 191 9.81 -6.19 24.00
C GLN A 191 9.42 -7.66 23.78
N ASP A 192 9.88 -8.55 24.66
CA ASP A 192 9.59 -9.99 24.66
C ASP A 192 8.11 -10.32 24.84
N LEU A 193 7.28 -9.36 25.31
CA LEU A 193 5.83 -9.53 25.37
C LEU A 193 5.16 -9.57 23.98
N ILE A 194 5.86 -9.14 22.92
CA ILE A 194 5.38 -9.18 21.54
C ILE A 194 6.23 -10.19 20.77
N ASN A 195 5.60 -11.24 20.25
CA ASN A 195 6.31 -12.23 19.45
C ASN A 195 6.47 -11.80 17.99
N LEU A 196 5.40 -11.33 17.38
CA LEU A 196 5.30 -10.99 15.96
C LEU A 196 4.39 -9.78 15.81
N LEU A 197 4.76 -8.83 14.95
CA LEU A 197 3.92 -7.72 14.58
C LEU A 197 3.59 -7.78 13.09
N ILE A 198 2.32 -7.95 12.75
CA ILE A 198 1.82 -7.75 11.39
C ILE A 198 1.03 -6.46 11.35
N THR A 199 1.29 -5.62 10.36
CA THR A 199 0.56 -4.38 10.13
C THR A 199 -0.05 -4.37 8.74
N GLN A 200 -1.28 -3.88 8.64
CA GLN A 200 -2.06 -3.82 7.42
C GLN A 200 -2.47 -2.37 7.18
N ALA A 201 -2.01 -1.79 6.07
CA ALA A 201 -2.29 -0.39 5.69
C ALA A 201 -1.92 0.64 6.78
N THR A 202 -0.90 0.34 7.60
CA THR A 202 -0.46 1.25 8.66
C THR A 202 0.46 2.33 8.09
N PRO A 203 0.13 3.62 8.22
CA PRO A 203 1.06 4.72 7.91
C PRO A 203 2.19 4.73 8.96
N HIS A 204 3.35 4.18 8.61
CA HIS A 204 4.51 4.08 9.50
C HIS A 204 5.41 5.31 9.46
N VAL A 205 5.53 5.93 8.29
CA VAL A 205 6.50 7.00 8.03
C VAL A 205 6.02 8.35 8.55
N ALA A 206 4.77 8.72 8.22
CA ALA A 206 4.18 10.01 8.54
C ALA A 206 2.65 9.87 8.54
N PRO A 207 1.93 10.76 9.25
CA PRO A 207 0.47 10.77 9.17
C PRO A 207 -0.01 11.07 7.75
N VAL A 208 -1.18 10.52 7.39
CA VAL A 208 -1.83 10.83 6.10
C VAL A 208 -2.07 12.33 5.96
N MET A 209 -2.52 12.96 7.05
CA MET A 209 -2.68 14.40 7.16
C MET A 209 -2.26 14.85 8.56
N PRO A 210 -1.28 15.76 8.70
CA PRO A 210 -0.82 16.27 9.99
C PRO A 210 -1.77 17.38 10.51
N LEU A 211 -2.99 17.00 10.91
CA LEU A 211 -4.04 17.95 11.31
C LEU A 211 -3.85 18.58 12.69
N ASP A 212 -3.05 17.95 13.56
CA ASP A 212 -2.73 18.47 14.88
C ASP A 212 -1.32 18.09 15.33
N ARG A 213 -0.80 18.84 16.30
CA ARG A 213 0.54 18.65 16.86
C ARG A 213 0.69 17.31 17.59
N PHE A 214 -0.34 16.81 18.26
CA PHE A 214 -0.26 15.53 18.99
C PHE A 214 -0.03 14.35 18.05
N ILE A 215 -0.65 14.33 16.86
CA ILE A 215 -0.36 13.31 15.84
C ILE A 215 1.10 13.39 15.42
N THR A 216 1.56 14.58 15.02
CA THR A 216 2.93 14.77 14.55
C THR A 216 3.95 14.38 15.63
N ASP A 217 3.76 14.84 16.88
CA ASP A 217 4.60 14.51 18.03
C ASP A 217 4.60 13.00 18.33
N PHE A 218 3.46 12.32 18.18
CA PHE A 218 3.36 10.86 18.36
C PHE A 218 4.18 10.11 17.29
N TYR A 219 4.05 10.47 16.02
CA TYR A 219 4.84 9.87 14.93
C TYR A 219 6.34 10.13 15.13
N MET A 220 6.73 11.35 15.46
CA MET A 220 8.13 11.70 15.73
C MET A 220 8.68 10.86 16.89
N THR A 221 7.93 10.73 17.98
CA THR A 221 8.33 9.93 19.14
C THR A 221 8.53 8.45 18.77
N VAL A 222 7.56 7.86 18.06
CA VAL A 222 7.62 6.45 17.64
C VAL A 222 8.76 6.23 16.66
N ASN A 223 8.89 7.05 15.62
CA ASN A 223 9.93 6.88 14.60
C ASN A 223 11.32 7.12 15.18
N ASN A 224 11.54 8.18 15.96
CA ASN A 224 12.83 8.42 16.59
C ASN A 224 13.24 7.28 17.51
N TYR A 225 12.32 6.73 18.30
CA TYR A 225 12.61 5.56 19.13
C TYR A 225 13.08 4.37 18.30
N TRP A 226 12.35 4.04 17.22
CA TRP A 226 12.67 2.90 16.36
C TRP A 226 13.97 3.07 15.56
N ILE A 227 14.28 4.30 15.16
CA ILE A 227 15.52 4.66 14.46
C ILE A 227 16.71 4.58 15.42
N LEU A 228 16.63 5.24 16.59
CA LEU A 228 17.72 5.30 17.55
C LEU A 228 18.02 3.94 18.19
N ASN A 229 17.00 3.12 18.41
CA ASN A 229 17.13 1.79 19.02
C ASN A 229 17.18 0.65 18.00
N ALA A 230 17.47 0.93 16.72
CA ALA A 230 17.36 -0.04 15.65
C ALA A 230 18.12 -1.36 15.92
N ARG A 231 19.31 -1.28 16.53
CA ARG A 231 20.13 -2.45 16.87
C ARG A 231 19.60 -3.26 18.07
N HIS A 232 18.75 -2.68 18.89
CA HIS A 232 18.23 -3.26 20.13
C HIS A 232 16.78 -3.74 20.00
N ILE A 233 16.10 -3.44 18.88
CA ILE A 233 14.75 -3.90 18.62
C ILE A 233 14.82 -5.29 17.99
N ASN A 234 14.47 -6.32 18.76
CA ASN A 234 14.41 -7.71 18.30
C ASN A 234 12.96 -8.15 18.06
N LEU A 235 12.18 -7.34 17.35
CA LEU A 235 10.80 -7.62 17.01
C LEU A 235 10.67 -7.88 15.50
N THR A 236 10.23 -9.09 15.13
CA THR A 236 9.94 -9.40 13.73
C THR A 236 8.65 -8.68 13.31
N THR A 237 8.74 -7.87 12.26
CA THR A 237 7.63 -7.02 11.79
C THR A 237 7.36 -7.24 10.31
N LEU A 238 6.12 -7.55 9.95
CA LEU A 238 5.61 -7.53 8.57
C LEU A 238 4.69 -6.32 8.38
N SER A 239 4.92 -5.54 7.33
CA SER A 239 4.01 -4.49 6.89
C SER A 239 3.46 -4.82 5.51
N VAL A 240 2.13 -4.88 5.40
CA VAL A 240 1.41 -5.11 4.15
C VAL A 240 0.67 -3.84 3.75
N ALA A 241 1.02 -3.28 2.59
CA ALA A 241 0.36 -2.13 2.00
C ALA A 241 -0.84 -2.54 1.14
N GLY A 242 -1.83 -1.67 0.98
CA GLY A 242 -3.00 -1.96 0.14
C GLY A 242 -2.80 -1.79 -1.37
N GLY A 243 -1.82 -0.98 -1.80
CA GLY A 243 -1.60 -0.69 -3.21
C GLY A 243 -2.46 0.49 -3.72
N PHE A 244 -2.72 0.55 -5.02
CA PHE A 244 -3.39 1.71 -5.62
C PHE A 244 -4.84 1.90 -5.16
N ARG A 245 -5.56 0.84 -4.78
CA ARG A 245 -6.93 0.94 -4.25
C ARG A 245 -7.00 1.57 -2.85
N ASP A 246 -5.92 1.56 -2.08
CA ASP A 246 -5.86 2.29 -0.81
C ASP A 246 -5.59 3.78 -1.07
N TYR A 247 -6.66 4.53 -1.26
CA TYR A 247 -6.61 5.98 -1.44
C TYR A 247 -6.44 6.73 -0.11
N GLN A 248 -6.70 6.09 1.04
CA GLN A 248 -6.56 6.72 2.36
C GLN A 248 -5.11 6.71 2.80
N VAL A 249 -4.44 5.55 2.71
CA VAL A 249 -3.04 5.38 3.08
C VAL A 249 -2.23 4.92 1.88
N ARG A 250 -1.37 5.82 1.40
CA ARG A 250 -0.43 5.51 0.30
C ARG A 250 0.55 4.42 0.70
N SER A 251 0.82 3.46 -0.19
CA SER A 251 1.78 2.37 0.10
C SER A 251 3.17 2.87 0.51
N GLY A 252 3.65 3.99 -0.03
CA GLY A 252 4.94 4.55 0.39
C GLY A 252 5.02 4.93 1.88
N LEU A 253 3.88 5.29 2.51
CA LEU A 253 3.81 5.57 3.95
C LEU A 253 3.82 4.31 4.80
N THR A 254 3.47 3.14 4.24
CA THR A 254 3.37 1.88 4.97
C THR A 254 4.67 1.09 4.97
N PHE A 255 5.72 1.57 4.32
CA PHE A 255 7.02 0.91 4.37
C PHE A 255 7.71 1.28 5.66
N LEU A 256 8.22 0.25 6.36
CA LEU A 256 8.99 0.48 7.57
C LEU A 256 10.31 1.17 7.19
N PRO A 257 10.77 2.19 7.94
CA PRO A 257 12.03 2.87 7.65
C PRO A 257 13.16 1.83 7.59
N LYS A 258 13.71 1.62 6.39
CA LYS A 258 14.85 0.72 6.17
C LYS A 258 16.11 1.38 6.72
N LEU A 259 16.40 1.22 8.01
CA LEU A 259 17.79 1.32 8.44
C LEU A 259 18.52 0.08 7.92
N SER A 260 19.72 0.27 7.41
CA SER A 260 20.66 -0.77 6.97
C SER A 260 20.95 -1.87 8.01
N HIS A 261 20.41 -1.75 9.23
CA HIS A 261 20.58 -2.66 10.35
C HIS A 261 19.30 -3.40 10.80
N HIS A 262 18.12 -3.08 10.23
CA HIS A 262 16.85 -3.77 10.58
C HIS A 262 16.64 -5.00 9.70
N THR A 263 17.27 -6.11 10.06
CA THR A 263 17.13 -7.40 9.35
C THR A 263 15.83 -8.15 9.66
N SER A 264 15.02 -7.66 10.61
CA SER A 264 13.80 -8.32 11.12
C SER A 264 12.49 -7.71 10.60
N ALA A 265 12.56 -6.79 9.64
CA ALA A 265 11.39 -6.12 9.07
C ALA A 265 11.19 -6.47 7.59
N LEU A 266 9.95 -6.74 7.20
CA LEU A 266 9.54 -6.96 5.81
C LEU A 266 8.41 -5.99 5.46
N SER A 267 8.47 -5.36 4.30
CA SER A 267 7.40 -4.50 3.78
C SER A 267 7.06 -4.92 2.35
N VAL A 268 5.78 -5.11 2.06
CA VAL A 268 5.28 -5.61 0.78
C VAL A 268 3.93 -4.98 0.45
N VAL A 269 3.61 -4.83 -0.83
CA VAL A 269 2.27 -4.42 -1.28
C VAL A 269 1.42 -5.66 -1.56
N SER A 270 0.14 -5.63 -1.22
CA SER A 270 -0.78 -6.79 -1.39
C SER A 270 -0.81 -7.35 -2.82
N SER A 271 -0.64 -6.50 -3.84
CA SER A 271 -0.51 -6.92 -5.25
C SER A 271 0.72 -7.78 -5.54
N ALA A 272 1.79 -7.61 -4.76
CA ALA A 272 3.03 -8.36 -4.89
C ALA A 272 3.01 -9.67 -4.08
N VAL A 273 2.10 -9.79 -3.10
CA VAL A 273 1.99 -10.96 -2.23
C VAL A 273 1.55 -12.16 -3.06
N PRO A 274 2.31 -13.27 -3.09
CA PRO A 274 1.93 -14.47 -3.80
C PRO A 274 0.57 -15.02 -3.37
N LYS A 275 -0.20 -15.54 -4.33
CA LYS A 275 -1.61 -15.98 -4.16
C LYS A 275 -2.61 -14.88 -3.78
N THR A 276 -2.14 -13.68 -3.43
CA THR A 276 -2.98 -12.48 -3.26
C THR A 276 -3.15 -11.77 -4.60
N TRP A 277 -2.07 -11.28 -5.20
CA TRP A 277 -2.04 -10.67 -6.55
C TRP A 277 -3.12 -9.62 -6.85
N VAL A 278 -3.64 -8.96 -5.82
CA VAL A 278 -4.68 -7.95 -5.93
C VAL A 278 -4.36 -6.77 -5.01
N SER A 279 -4.64 -5.57 -5.48
CA SER A 279 -4.66 -4.39 -4.61
C SER A 279 -5.91 -4.42 -3.73
N THR A 280 -5.78 -3.96 -2.49
CA THR A 280 -6.85 -3.81 -1.51
C THR A 280 -7.07 -2.33 -1.24
N ASP A 281 -8.33 -1.90 -1.16
CA ASP A 281 -8.63 -0.61 -0.52
C ASP A 281 -8.39 -0.66 1.00
N HIS A 282 -8.50 0.50 1.65
CA HIS A 282 -8.13 0.66 3.06
C HIS A 282 -8.88 -0.28 4.00
N LEU A 283 -10.15 -0.59 3.70
CA LEU A 283 -10.99 -1.45 4.52
C LEU A 283 -10.91 -2.91 4.07
N SER A 284 -10.80 -3.17 2.77
CA SER A 284 -10.71 -4.54 2.24
C SER A 284 -9.45 -5.28 2.62
N ILE A 285 -8.37 -4.58 2.97
CA ILE A 285 -7.15 -5.26 3.40
C ILE A 285 -7.37 -6.20 4.59
N VAL A 286 -8.33 -5.90 5.49
CA VAL A 286 -8.62 -6.75 6.67
C VAL A 286 -9.57 -7.92 6.37
N TRP A 287 -10.23 -7.96 5.21
CA TRP A 287 -11.17 -9.03 4.84
C TRP A 287 -10.91 -9.68 3.49
N CYS A 288 -9.90 -9.22 2.73
CA CYS A 288 -9.52 -9.80 1.45
C CYS A 288 -9.11 -11.26 1.65
N LYS A 289 -9.95 -12.19 1.21
CA LYS A 289 -9.82 -13.63 1.47
C LYS A 289 -8.45 -14.15 1.07
N GLN A 290 -7.95 -13.73 -0.09
CA GLN A 290 -6.65 -14.16 -0.59
C GLN A 290 -5.50 -13.78 0.37
N LEU A 291 -5.49 -12.53 0.86
CA LEU A 291 -4.48 -12.05 1.80
C LEU A 291 -4.59 -12.70 3.17
N GLN A 292 -5.82 -12.86 3.68
CA GLN A 292 -6.05 -13.49 4.99
C GLN A 292 -5.66 -14.97 4.96
N LEU A 293 -5.95 -15.70 3.88
CA LEU A 293 -5.48 -17.08 3.69
C LEU A 293 -3.95 -17.18 3.67
N THR A 294 -3.26 -16.26 2.99
CA THR A 294 -1.78 -16.22 3.00
C THR A 294 -1.23 -15.91 4.40
N THR A 295 -1.87 -15.01 5.13
CA THR A 295 -1.48 -14.67 6.52
C THR A 295 -1.65 -15.86 7.46
N ILE A 296 -2.77 -16.58 7.38
CA ILE A 296 -3.01 -17.76 8.22
C ILE A 296 -2.09 -18.92 7.86
N ARG A 297 -1.80 -19.16 6.58
CA ARG A 297 -0.78 -20.17 6.20
C ARG A 297 0.58 -19.86 6.82
N ALA A 298 1.00 -18.59 6.79
CA ALA A 298 2.22 -18.17 7.47
C ALA A 298 2.14 -18.41 8.99
N PHE A 299 1.01 -18.08 9.63
CA PHE A 299 0.82 -18.32 11.07
C PHE A 299 1.00 -19.79 11.45
N PHE A 300 0.39 -20.72 10.72
CA PHE A 300 0.54 -22.15 11.00
C PHE A 300 1.98 -22.65 10.76
N ASP A 301 2.68 -22.14 9.74
CA ASP A 301 4.09 -22.50 9.47
C ASP A 301 5.08 -21.85 10.48
N LEU A 302 4.61 -20.87 11.26
CA LEU A 302 5.38 -20.24 12.34
C LEU A 302 5.28 -20.99 13.68
N ILE A 303 4.38 -21.96 13.80
CA ILE A 303 4.18 -22.72 15.04
C ILE A 303 5.39 -23.61 15.31
N ASP A 304 5.85 -23.56 16.55
CA ASP A 304 6.89 -24.42 17.08
C ASP A 304 6.22 -25.62 17.77
N ALA A 305 6.56 -26.83 17.31
CA ALA A 305 5.91 -28.05 17.76
C ALA A 305 6.18 -28.36 19.24
N ASP A 306 7.35 -27.98 19.76
CA ASP A 306 7.78 -28.27 21.13
C ASP A 306 7.10 -27.35 22.13
N THR A 307 6.92 -26.08 21.76
CA THR A 307 6.29 -25.08 22.63
C THR A 307 4.80 -24.92 22.39
N LYS A 308 4.26 -25.44 21.27
CA LYS A 308 2.90 -25.19 20.75
C LYS A 308 2.55 -23.69 20.61
N GLN A 309 3.56 -22.84 20.52
CA GLN A 309 3.44 -21.38 20.39
C GLN A 309 4.15 -20.93 19.10
N ILE A 310 3.98 -19.66 18.71
CA ILE A 310 4.81 -19.13 17.62
C ILE A 310 6.28 -19.16 18.05
N THR A 311 7.13 -19.70 17.17
CA THR A 311 8.59 -19.81 17.40
C THR A 311 9.20 -18.50 17.88
N GLN A 312 10.22 -18.56 18.74
CA GLN A 312 11.00 -17.36 19.13
C GLN A 312 12.16 -17.08 18.17
N ASN A 313 12.47 -18.00 17.24
CA ASN A 313 13.59 -17.87 16.32
C ASN A 313 13.28 -16.84 15.21
N SER A 314 13.87 -15.65 15.31
CA SER A 314 13.70 -14.57 14.32
C SER A 314 14.06 -15.00 12.89
N LYS A 315 15.09 -15.84 12.69
CA LYS A 315 15.47 -16.32 11.35
C LYS A 315 14.38 -17.21 10.74
N LYS A 316 13.80 -18.12 11.54
CA LYS A 316 12.67 -18.95 11.11
C LYS A 316 11.47 -18.07 10.76
N LYS A 317 11.15 -17.08 11.59
CA LYS A 317 10.06 -16.13 11.30
C LYS A 317 10.25 -15.45 9.95
N LEU A 318 11.42 -14.86 9.71
CA LEU A 318 11.74 -14.22 8.44
C LEU A 318 11.70 -15.19 7.25
N SER A 319 12.15 -16.43 7.42
CA SER A 319 12.10 -17.43 6.35
C SER A 319 10.67 -17.74 5.94
N VAL A 320 9.77 -17.99 6.92
CA VAL A 320 8.35 -18.24 6.68
C VAL A 320 7.66 -17.02 6.05
N LEU A 321 7.93 -15.82 6.55
CA LEU A 321 7.36 -14.59 6.00
C LEU A 321 7.85 -14.35 4.55
N ASN A 322 9.14 -14.53 4.27
CA ASN A 322 9.66 -14.42 2.89
C ASN A 322 9.06 -15.49 1.97
N HIS A 323 8.83 -16.71 2.47
CA HIS A 323 8.17 -17.75 1.70
C HIS A 323 6.76 -17.32 1.31
N HIS A 324 5.91 -16.92 2.26
CA HIS A 324 4.50 -16.63 1.96
C HIS A 324 4.26 -15.28 1.30
N PHE A 325 5.05 -14.25 1.63
CA PHE A 325 4.79 -12.88 1.20
C PHE A 325 5.69 -12.39 0.05
N ILE A 326 6.79 -13.08 -0.30
CA ILE A 326 7.72 -12.62 -1.34
C ILE A 326 7.94 -13.67 -2.44
N ARG A 327 8.20 -14.93 -2.10
CA ARG A 327 8.69 -15.94 -3.08
C ARG A 327 7.66 -16.98 -3.52
N HIS A 328 6.93 -17.55 -2.56
CA HIS A 328 5.99 -18.68 -2.66
C HIS A 328 6.19 -19.61 -3.88
N PRO A 329 7.11 -20.58 -3.81
CA PRO A 329 7.46 -21.47 -4.94
C PRO A 329 6.40 -22.55 -5.26
N ALA A 330 5.13 -22.31 -4.91
CA ALA A 330 4.01 -23.26 -4.93
C ALA A 330 4.20 -24.57 -4.12
N LYS A 331 5.28 -24.68 -3.33
CA LYS A 331 5.52 -25.79 -2.39
C LYS A 331 5.13 -25.40 -0.96
N HIS A 332 4.90 -26.40 -0.10
CA HIS A 332 4.80 -26.18 1.34
C HIS A 332 6.10 -25.59 1.90
N PHE A 333 6.00 -24.85 3.00
CA PHE A 333 7.20 -24.35 3.67
C PHE A 333 7.95 -25.54 4.30
N GLU A 334 9.24 -25.63 4.01
CA GLU A 334 10.16 -26.59 4.60
C GLU A 334 11.32 -25.80 5.23
N GLU A 335 11.63 -26.06 6.50
CA GLU A 335 12.67 -25.32 7.22
C GLU A 335 14.07 -25.64 6.66
N ASN A 336 14.31 -26.91 6.35
CA ASN A 336 15.50 -27.41 5.67
C ASN A 336 15.04 -28.15 4.40
N PRO A 337 14.77 -27.43 3.30
CA PRO A 337 14.30 -28.09 2.09
C PRO A 337 15.37 -29.06 1.61
N SER A 338 14.96 -30.28 1.30
CA SER A 338 15.86 -31.26 0.68
C SER A 338 16.32 -30.70 -0.68
N ILE A 339 17.61 -30.38 -0.79
CA ILE A 339 18.20 -29.89 -2.05
C ILE A 339 18.21 -31.02 -3.09
N ILE A 340 18.24 -32.26 -2.61
CA ILE A 340 18.24 -33.48 -3.41
C ILE A 340 16.91 -34.18 -3.16
N SER A 341 16.06 -34.19 -4.19
CA SER A 341 14.93 -35.11 -4.23
C SER A 341 15.43 -36.41 -4.83
N ASP A 342 15.40 -37.49 -4.05
CA ASP A 342 15.64 -38.84 -4.58
C ASP A 342 14.48 -39.18 -5.52
N LEU A 343 14.74 -39.12 -6.82
CA LEU A 343 13.79 -39.49 -7.87
C LEU A 343 13.80 -41.03 -7.96
N THR A 344 13.36 -41.69 -6.89
CA THR A 344 13.31 -43.15 -6.78
C THR A 344 11.99 -43.67 -7.32
N GLY A 345 12.06 -44.43 -8.41
CA GLY A 345 10.91 -45.09 -9.02
C GLY A 345 11.25 -45.66 -10.40
N THR A 346 10.54 -46.72 -10.80
CA THR A 346 10.51 -47.24 -12.18
C THR A 346 9.73 -46.33 -13.14
N SER A 347 9.66 -45.04 -12.82
CA SER A 347 8.99 -44.02 -13.62
C SER A 347 9.67 -43.83 -14.97
N MET A 348 8.88 -43.52 -15.99
CA MET A 348 9.41 -43.28 -17.33
C MET A 348 10.26 -41.99 -17.34
N TRP A 349 11.49 -42.11 -17.84
CA TRP A 349 12.41 -40.99 -18.03
C TRP A 349 12.48 -40.61 -19.52
N VAL A 350 12.09 -39.38 -19.85
CA VAL A 350 12.04 -38.89 -21.23
C VAL A 350 13.11 -37.82 -21.44
N PRO A 351 14.14 -38.08 -22.26
CA PRO A 351 15.16 -37.08 -22.57
C PRO A 351 14.66 -36.08 -23.61
N VAL A 352 14.58 -34.80 -23.22
CA VAL A 352 14.19 -33.69 -24.09
C VAL A 352 15.44 -33.06 -24.70
N LYS A 353 15.65 -33.28 -26.00
CA LYS A 353 16.84 -32.79 -26.75
C LYS A 353 16.59 -31.52 -27.55
N VAL A 354 15.33 -31.15 -27.73
CA VAL A 354 14.90 -29.99 -28.53
C VAL A 354 14.90 -28.72 -27.67
N SER A 355 15.07 -27.56 -28.31
CA SER A 355 15.07 -26.26 -27.61
C SER A 355 13.68 -25.81 -27.18
N ARG A 356 12.65 -26.35 -27.81
CA ARG A 356 11.26 -26.10 -27.46
C ARG A 356 10.51 -27.42 -27.47
N TRP A 357 9.73 -27.64 -26.43
CA TRP A 357 9.12 -28.93 -26.16
C TRP A 357 7.74 -28.71 -25.52
N THR A 358 6.75 -29.43 -26.05
CA THR A 358 5.39 -29.43 -25.56
C THR A 358 5.01 -30.87 -25.23
N TYR A 359 4.42 -31.06 -24.06
CA TYR A 359 3.88 -32.33 -23.61
C TYR A 359 2.42 -32.19 -23.33
N VAL A 360 1.61 -33.17 -23.75
CA VAL A 360 0.19 -33.24 -23.42
C VAL A 360 -0.01 -34.58 -22.72
N ALA A 361 -0.40 -34.57 -21.44
CA ALA A 361 -0.69 -35.80 -20.73
C ALA A 361 -2.13 -36.24 -21.04
N TYR A 362 -2.28 -37.48 -21.51
CA TYR A 362 -3.59 -38.10 -21.77
C TYR A 362 -3.84 -39.18 -20.74
N ASN A 363 -4.52 -38.83 -19.64
CA ASN A 363 -5.03 -39.80 -18.66
C ASN A 363 -3.97 -40.77 -18.10
N GLU A 364 -2.73 -40.32 -17.93
CA GLU A 364 -1.64 -41.13 -17.40
C GLU A 364 -1.64 -41.09 -15.88
N SER A 365 -1.69 -42.26 -15.24
CA SER A 365 -1.60 -42.42 -13.78
C SER A 365 -0.16 -42.37 -13.26
N ASP A 366 0.83 -42.59 -14.13
CA ASP A 366 2.23 -42.80 -13.75
C ASP A 366 3.06 -41.51 -13.82
N LYS A 367 3.97 -41.32 -12.85
CA LYS A 367 4.89 -40.17 -12.85
C LYS A 367 5.85 -40.29 -14.03
N ILE A 368 5.95 -39.24 -14.83
CA ILE A 368 6.94 -39.10 -15.92
C ILE A 368 7.95 -38.02 -15.54
N TYR A 369 9.24 -38.33 -15.75
CA TYR A 369 10.34 -37.42 -15.49
C TYR A 369 10.98 -36.98 -16.80
N PHE A 370 11.05 -35.67 -17.03
CA PHE A 370 11.70 -35.08 -18.20
C PHE A 370 13.13 -34.69 -17.87
N THR A 371 14.08 -35.18 -18.67
CA THR A 371 15.52 -34.89 -18.49
C THR A 371 16.03 -33.98 -19.58
N PHE A 372 16.71 -32.92 -19.17
CA PHE A 372 17.27 -31.92 -20.07
C PHE A 372 18.81 -32.01 -20.04
N PRO A 373 19.49 -32.45 -21.11
CA PRO A 373 20.93 -32.64 -21.12
C PRO A 373 21.68 -31.29 -21.17
N LEU A 374 21.91 -30.70 -19.99
CA LEU A 374 22.46 -29.35 -19.84
C LEU A 374 23.82 -29.12 -20.52
N ALA A 375 24.66 -30.16 -20.67
CA ALA A 375 25.99 -30.03 -21.29
C ALA A 375 25.92 -29.51 -22.74
N ASN A 376 24.90 -29.90 -23.49
CA ASN A 376 24.69 -29.44 -24.86
C ASN A 376 23.95 -28.09 -24.88
N HIS A 377 22.94 -27.93 -24.02
CA HIS A 377 22.11 -26.72 -24.01
C HIS A 377 22.82 -25.49 -23.43
N ARG A 378 23.70 -25.63 -22.43
CA ARG A 378 24.40 -24.49 -21.78
C ARG A 378 25.36 -23.73 -22.69
N LYS A 379 25.82 -24.34 -23.80
CA LYS A 379 26.64 -23.64 -24.80
C LYS A 379 25.81 -22.67 -25.65
N ILE A 380 24.51 -22.94 -25.81
CA ILE A 380 23.65 -22.25 -26.77
C ILE A 380 22.61 -21.38 -26.05
N TYR A 381 22.12 -21.80 -24.89
CA TYR A 381 21.03 -21.16 -24.16
C TYR A 381 21.46 -20.80 -22.74
N THR A 382 20.87 -19.73 -22.21
CA THR A 382 21.18 -19.26 -20.84
C THR A 382 20.05 -19.50 -19.85
N HIS A 383 18.81 -19.60 -20.33
CA HIS A 383 17.62 -19.76 -19.48
C HIS A 383 16.67 -20.80 -20.09
N VAL A 384 15.84 -21.39 -19.23
CA VAL A 384 14.70 -22.23 -19.59
C VAL A 384 13.47 -21.70 -18.87
N TYR A 385 12.36 -21.63 -19.58
CA TYR A 385 11.05 -21.33 -19.00
C TYR A 385 10.11 -22.48 -19.32
N CYS A 386 9.35 -22.91 -18.32
CA CYS A 386 8.30 -23.90 -18.47
C CYS A 386 7.01 -23.36 -17.87
N GLN A 387 5.91 -23.55 -18.57
CA GLN A 387 4.56 -23.25 -18.10
C GLN A 387 3.70 -24.51 -18.21
N SER A 388 2.74 -24.61 -17.30
CA SER A 388 1.68 -25.60 -17.40
C SER A 388 0.35 -24.86 -17.57
N THR A 389 -0.40 -25.24 -18.60
CA THR A 389 -1.75 -24.71 -18.83
C THR A 389 -2.79 -25.65 -18.25
N MET A 390 -4.01 -25.14 -18.04
CA MET A 390 -5.15 -25.99 -17.68
C MET A 390 -5.34 -27.03 -18.78
N LEU A 391 -5.41 -28.33 -18.42
CA LEU A 391 -5.48 -29.53 -19.30
C LEU A 391 -4.16 -30.28 -19.56
N PHE A 392 -3.35 -30.51 -18.52
CA PHE A 392 -2.21 -31.45 -18.60
C PHE A 392 -1.15 -31.14 -19.67
N VAL A 393 -1.11 -29.89 -20.17
CA VAL A 393 -0.10 -29.47 -21.13
C VAL A 393 1.05 -28.78 -20.39
N VAL A 394 2.28 -29.14 -20.77
CA VAL A 394 3.50 -28.48 -20.31
C VAL A 394 4.26 -27.98 -21.53
N ASP A 395 4.47 -26.68 -21.59
CA ASP A 395 5.27 -26.03 -22.62
C ASP A 395 6.57 -25.52 -22.01
N CYS A 396 7.70 -25.94 -22.58
CA CYS A 396 9.02 -25.49 -22.18
C CYS A 396 9.81 -24.92 -23.36
N GLU A 397 10.58 -23.87 -23.08
CA GLU A 397 11.46 -23.23 -24.06
C GLU A 397 12.81 -22.86 -23.44
N PHE A 398 13.90 -23.24 -24.14
CA PHE A 398 15.25 -22.76 -23.92
C PHE A 398 15.54 -21.53 -24.79
N PHE A 399 16.09 -20.49 -24.18
CA PHE A 399 16.38 -19.24 -24.88
C PHE A 399 17.65 -18.55 -24.35
N LYS A 400 18.16 -17.60 -25.15
CA LYS A 400 19.20 -16.66 -24.71
C LYS A 400 18.53 -15.43 -24.09
N LYS A 401 18.93 -15.06 -22.88
CA LYS A 401 18.41 -13.86 -22.17
C LYS A 401 18.38 -12.62 -23.07
N GLU A 402 19.47 -12.34 -23.80
CA GLU A 402 19.59 -11.18 -24.70
C GLU A 402 18.53 -11.15 -25.81
N THR A 403 18.07 -12.32 -26.27
CA THR A 403 17.02 -12.40 -27.30
C THR A 403 15.61 -12.19 -26.76
N ARG A 404 15.44 -12.24 -25.43
CA ARG A 404 14.16 -12.05 -24.72
C ARG A 404 14.10 -10.77 -23.89
N SER A 405 15.24 -10.10 -23.69
CA SER A 405 15.34 -8.79 -23.03
C SER A 405 15.23 -7.68 -24.07
N ILE A 406 14.21 -6.83 -23.92
CA ILE A 406 13.92 -5.76 -24.88
C ILE A 406 13.86 -4.45 -24.11
N GLN A 407 14.63 -3.46 -24.54
CA GLN A 407 14.62 -2.15 -23.94
C GLN A 407 13.54 -1.28 -24.57
N LEU A 408 12.67 -0.71 -23.73
CA LEU A 408 11.60 0.17 -24.14
C LEU A 408 11.62 1.44 -23.28
N PRO A 409 12.19 2.55 -23.78
CA PRO A 409 12.18 3.79 -23.03
C PRO A 409 10.75 4.32 -22.92
N VAL A 410 10.38 4.79 -21.71
CA VAL A 410 9.09 5.45 -21.51
C VAL A 410 9.04 6.79 -22.26
N THR A 411 7.83 7.23 -22.55
CA THR A 411 7.61 8.53 -23.20
C THR A 411 7.95 9.68 -22.27
N HIS A 412 8.33 10.81 -22.85
CA HIS A 412 8.58 12.02 -22.06
C HIS A 412 7.28 12.57 -21.47
N LEU A 413 7.32 13.10 -20.25
CA LEU A 413 6.13 13.59 -19.55
C LEU A 413 5.48 14.79 -20.24
N PHE A 414 6.30 15.71 -20.77
CA PHE A 414 5.82 16.89 -21.50
C PHE A 414 5.34 16.57 -22.93
N SER A 415 5.19 15.29 -23.29
CA SER A 415 4.48 14.93 -24.51
C SER A 415 2.95 15.05 -24.38
N PHE A 416 2.42 15.24 -23.17
CA PHE A 416 0.98 15.36 -22.89
C PHE A 416 0.13 14.23 -23.50
N GLY A 417 0.69 13.02 -23.62
CA GLY A 417 0.00 11.87 -24.23
C GLY A 417 -0.09 11.91 -25.75
N LEU A 418 0.59 12.84 -26.42
CA LEU A 418 0.66 12.91 -27.89
C LEU A 418 1.71 11.96 -28.47
N SER A 419 2.69 11.51 -27.67
CA SER A 419 3.69 10.54 -28.10
C SER A 419 3.42 9.16 -27.51
N SER A 420 3.81 8.14 -28.26
CA SER A 420 3.87 6.74 -27.81
C SER A 420 5.21 6.13 -28.24
N ARG A 421 5.60 5.07 -27.54
CA ARG A 421 6.72 4.21 -27.90
C ARG A 421 6.18 2.79 -28.03
N LYS A 422 6.53 2.11 -29.12
CA LYS A 422 6.02 0.77 -29.42
C LYS A 422 7.16 -0.18 -29.74
N VAL A 423 6.99 -1.44 -29.39
CA VAL A 423 7.85 -2.54 -29.79
C VAL A 423 7.02 -3.74 -30.19
N VAL A 424 7.36 -4.34 -31.34
CA VAL A 424 6.76 -5.58 -31.82
C VAL A 424 7.69 -6.72 -31.42
N LEU A 425 7.15 -7.74 -30.76
CA LEU A 425 7.90 -8.92 -30.35
C LEU A 425 7.99 -9.86 -31.56
N ASN A 426 9.09 -9.78 -32.29
CA ASN A 426 9.28 -10.46 -33.60
C ASN A 426 9.41 -11.99 -33.53
N THR A 427 9.39 -12.57 -32.33
CA THR A 427 9.59 -14.00 -32.10
C THR A 427 8.34 -14.63 -31.47
N SER A 428 8.19 -15.94 -31.63
CA SER A 428 7.16 -16.76 -30.97
C SER A 428 7.74 -17.43 -29.72
N GLY A 429 7.91 -16.66 -28.65
CA GLY A 429 8.50 -17.11 -27.39
C GLY A 429 7.48 -17.19 -26.25
N LEU A 430 7.73 -18.04 -25.27
CA LEU A 430 6.90 -18.20 -24.08
C LEU A 430 7.18 -17.15 -22.99
N TYR A 431 8.31 -16.45 -23.10
CA TYR A 431 8.74 -15.47 -22.11
C TYR A 431 9.43 -14.26 -22.74
N TYR A 432 9.06 -13.07 -22.27
CA TYR A 432 9.72 -11.82 -22.60
C TYR A 432 9.97 -10.98 -21.35
N ASN A 433 11.05 -10.21 -21.39
CA ASN A 433 11.41 -9.27 -20.35
C ASN A 433 11.60 -7.88 -20.96
N ILE A 434 10.63 -6.98 -20.76
CA ILE A 434 10.70 -5.61 -21.28
C ILE A 434 11.24 -4.69 -20.19
N GLU A 435 12.40 -4.08 -20.45
CA GLU A 435 13.08 -3.12 -19.58
C GLU A 435 12.54 -1.71 -19.84
N LEU A 436 11.81 -1.17 -18.87
CA LEU A 436 11.18 0.15 -18.96
C LEU A 436 12.17 1.25 -18.57
N LEU A 437 12.94 1.74 -19.55
CA LEU A 437 13.99 2.74 -19.28
C LEU A 437 13.38 4.10 -18.91
N ASN A 438 14.10 4.86 -18.07
CA ASN A 438 13.72 6.20 -17.59
C ASN A 438 12.42 6.26 -16.77
N PHE A 439 12.02 5.14 -16.16
CA PHE A 439 10.88 5.05 -15.25
C PHE A 439 11.35 4.81 -13.82
N GLY A 440 11.27 5.85 -13.00
CA GLY A 440 11.71 5.80 -11.60
C GLY A 440 11.09 6.85 -10.70
N GLN A 441 10.22 7.72 -11.23
CA GLN A 441 9.66 8.85 -10.50
C GLN A 441 8.16 8.62 -10.20
N ILE A 442 7.71 8.94 -8.99
CA ILE A 442 6.33 8.66 -8.53
C ILE A 442 5.23 9.42 -9.29
N TYR A 443 5.55 10.60 -9.85
CA TYR A 443 4.60 11.39 -10.64
C TYR A 443 4.47 10.87 -12.08
N GLN A 444 5.38 9.99 -12.52
CA GLN A 444 5.27 9.36 -13.82
C GLN A 444 4.09 8.39 -13.82
N ALA A 445 3.23 8.54 -14.82
CA ALA A 445 2.17 7.58 -15.08
C ALA A 445 2.01 7.34 -16.58
N PHE A 446 1.96 6.06 -16.94
CA PHE A 446 1.82 5.60 -18.31
C PHE A 446 0.76 4.52 -18.40
N LYS A 447 0.24 4.33 -19.61
CA LYS A 447 -0.56 3.17 -19.98
C LYS A 447 0.26 2.30 -20.91
N ILE A 448 0.42 1.04 -20.54
CA ILE A 448 0.98 0.01 -21.40
C ILE A 448 -0.19 -0.69 -22.07
N ASN A 449 -0.21 -0.69 -23.38
CA ASN A 449 -1.16 -1.46 -24.17
C ASN A 449 -0.45 -2.66 -24.78
N VAL A 450 -0.90 -3.86 -24.40
CA VAL A 450 -0.41 -5.13 -24.93
C VAL A 450 -1.46 -5.68 -25.88
N VAL A 451 -1.17 -5.62 -27.18
CA VAL A 451 -2.01 -6.19 -28.24
C VAL A 451 -1.46 -7.55 -28.61
N SER A 452 -2.31 -8.57 -28.60
CA SER A 452 -1.95 -9.93 -29.01
C SER A 452 -2.77 -10.37 -30.22
N LYS A 453 -2.08 -10.90 -31.23
CA LYS A 453 -2.67 -11.38 -32.49
C LYS A 453 -2.25 -12.83 -32.71
N CYS A 454 -3.20 -13.75 -32.68
CA CYS A 454 -2.94 -15.19 -32.76
C CYS A 454 -3.49 -15.76 -34.06
N SER A 455 -2.72 -16.64 -34.70
CA SER A 455 -3.13 -17.30 -35.94
C SER A 455 -3.73 -18.67 -35.65
N GLY A 456 -5.00 -18.88 -36.01
CA GLY A 456 -5.61 -20.22 -36.07
C GLY A 456 -6.08 -20.83 -34.74
N VAL A 457 -6.12 -20.06 -33.65
CA VAL A 457 -6.54 -20.54 -32.33
C VAL A 457 -8.07 -20.43 -32.17
N ARG A 458 -8.75 -21.54 -31.83
CA ARG A 458 -10.21 -21.59 -31.57
C ARG A 458 -10.58 -21.34 -30.11
N GLU A 459 -9.63 -21.44 -29.19
CA GLU A 459 -9.82 -21.32 -27.73
C GLU A 459 -8.96 -20.19 -27.15
N GLU A 460 -9.44 -19.55 -26.08
CA GLU A 460 -8.70 -18.48 -25.41
C GLU A 460 -7.51 -19.05 -24.64
N ILE A 461 -6.31 -18.49 -24.88
CA ILE A 461 -5.09 -18.89 -24.16
C ILE A 461 -4.78 -17.86 -23.08
N THR A 462 -4.43 -18.31 -21.88
CA THR A 462 -4.09 -17.40 -20.79
C THR A 462 -2.64 -16.92 -20.90
N SER A 463 -2.46 -15.60 -21.05
CA SER A 463 -1.18 -14.90 -20.88
C SER A 463 -1.14 -14.17 -19.55
N ILE A 464 0.07 -14.05 -18.98
CA ILE A 464 0.29 -13.37 -17.70
C ILE A 464 1.34 -12.26 -17.90
N TYR A 465 0.98 -11.05 -17.52
CA TYR A 465 1.87 -9.89 -17.55
C TYR A 465 2.17 -9.46 -16.12
N LYS A 466 3.44 -9.57 -15.72
CA LYS A 466 3.91 -9.17 -14.39
C LYS A 466 4.74 -7.90 -14.52
N LEU A 467 4.24 -6.81 -13.94
CA LEU A 467 5.07 -5.62 -13.69
C LEU A 467 5.88 -5.89 -12.43
N HIS A 468 7.20 -5.82 -12.55
CA HIS A 468 8.14 -6.08 -11.47
C HIS A 468 8.97 -4.84 -11.18
N ILE A 469 8.93 -4.37 -9.94
CA ILE A 469 9.69 -3.20 -9.49
C ILE A 469 10.81 -3.69 -8.56
N PRO A 470 12.09 -3.61 -8.95
CA PRO A 470 13.17 -4.24 -8.18
C PRO A 470 13.43 -3.61 -6.80
N TRP A 471 13.18 -2.31 -6.64
CA TRP A 471 13.52 -1.55 -5.42
C TRP A 471 12.40 -1.53 -4.37
N SER A 472 11.17 -1.77 -4.79
CA SER A 472 9.95 -1.74 -3.97
C SER A 472 9.17 -3.03 -4.25
N TYR A 473 8.90 -3.83 -3.22
CA TYR A 473 8.09 -5.05 -3.32
C TYR A 473 6.60 -4.73 -3.65
N GLU A 474 6.37 -4.12 -4.81
CA GLU A 474 5.11 -3.56 -5.31
C GLU A 474 4.70 -4.13 -6.67
N ASP A 475 5.24 -5.30 -7.01
CA ASP A 475 4.88 -6.05 -8.20
C ASP A 475 3.35 -6.12 -8.39
N SER A 476 2.91 -6.07 -9.65
CA SER A 476 1.51 -6.25 -10.03
C SER A 476 1.37 -7.29 -11.12
N LEU A 477 0.24 -7.99 -11.14
CA LEU A 477 -0.05 -9.07 -12.07
C LEU A 477 -1.33 -8.76 -12.85
N THR A 478 -1.25 -8.88 -14.17
CA THR A 478 -2.40 -8.80 -15.07
C THR A 478 -2.52 -10.12 -15.82
N ILE A 479 -3.68 -10.76 -15.71
CA ILE A 479 -4.01 -12.00 -16.43
C ILE A 479 -4.89 -11.60 -17.61
N ALA A 480 -4.57 -12.11 -18.81
CA ALA A 480 -5.31 -11.81 -20.03
C ALA A 480 -5.66 -13.09 -20.78
N GLN A 481 -6.88 -13.16 -21.31
CA GLN A 481 -7.31 -14.21 -22.23
C GLN A 481 -7.07 -13.74 -23.67
N VAL A 482 -6.15 -14.41 -24.38
CA VAL A 482 -5.56 -13.98 -25.65
C VAL A 482 -6.23 -14.75 -26.81
N PRO A 483 -6.55 -14.09 -27.96
CA PRO A 483 -6.19 -12.73 -28.37
C PRO A 483 -6.92 -11.61 -27.61
N SER A 484 -6.15 -10.63 -27.14
CA SER A 484 -6.63 -9.51 -26.33
C SER A 484 -5.97 -8.19 -26.71
N ASN A 485 -6.65 -7.11 -26.32
CA ASN A 485 -6.09 -5.77 -26.19
C ASN A 485 -6.11 -5.40 -24.70
N THR A 486 -4.99 -5.61 -24.02
CA THR A 486 -4.89 -5.48 -22.56
C THR A 486 -4.18 -4.19 -22.18
N GLU A 487 -4.87 -3.30 -21.47
CA GLU A 487 -4.31 -2.08 -20.91
C GLU A 487 -3.82 -2.31 -19.47
N ILE A 488 -2.59 -1.90 -19.17
CA ILE A 488 -1.96 -1.99 -17.85
C ILE A 488 -1.53 -0.59 -17.43
N SER A 489 -1.90 -0.18 -16.22
CA SER A 489 -1.44 1.08 -15.65
C SER A 489 -0.02 0.94 -15.10
N LEU A 490 0.88 1.81 -15.54
CA LEU A 490 2.27 1.88 -15.11
C LEU A 490 2.46 3.10 -14.22
N LYS A 491 2.52 2.87 -12.91
CA LYS A 491 2.58 3.87 -11.84
C LYS A 491 3.41 3.32 -10.69
N LEU A 492 4.10 4.17 -9.93
CA LEU A 492 4.89 3.76 -8.75
C LEU A 492 4.20 4.21 -7.46
N HIS A 493 4.38 3.44 -6.38
CA HIS A 493 4.14 3.95 -5.02
C HIS A 493 5.40 4.53 -4.38
N ILE A 494 6.58 4.04 -4.80
CA ILE A 494 7.88 4.40 -4.24
C ILE A 494 8.82 4.76 -5.39
N ALA A 495 9.43 5.94 -5.33
CA ALA A 495 10.45 6.36 -6.29
C ALA A 495 11.66 5.43 -6.23
N GLN A 496 12.34 5.28 -7.35
CA GLN A 496 13.64 4.63 -7.41
C GLN A 496 14.62 5.37 -6.49
N PRO A 497 15.28 4.69 -5.55
CA PRO A 497 16.31 5.32 -4.72
C PRO A 497 17.49 5.82 -5.58
N GLU A 498 18.11 6.94 -5.18
CA GLU A 498 19.19 7.57 -5.97
C GLU A 498 20.40 6.64 -6.26
N ASN A 499 20.69 5.71 -5.35
CA ASN A 499 21.80 4.76 -5.47
C ASN A 499 21.41 3.42 -6.14
N ASP A 500 20.18 3.28 -6.64
CA ASP A 500 19.69 2.04 -7.23
C ASP A 500 19.75 2.11 -8.76
N SER A 501 20.51 1.21 -9.39
CA SER A 501 20.65 1.14 -10.85
C SER A 501 19.71 0.13 -11.53
N HIS A 502 18.82 -0.51 -10.78
CA HIS A 502 17.88 -1.48 -11.35
C HIS A 502 16.82 -0.79 -12.21
N VAL A 503 16.19 -1.54 -13.09
CA VAL A 503 15.16 -1.03 -14.03
C VAL A 503 13.86 -1.77 -13.79
N ALA A 504 12.72 -1.07 -13.87
CA ALA A 504 11.41 -1.69 -13.82
C ALA A 504 11.20 -2.63 -15.02
N LEU A 505 10.65 -3.81 -14.75
CA LEU A 505 10.52 -4.87 -15.76
C LEU A 505 9.05 -5.23 -15.99
N LEU A 506 8.62 -5.25 -17.24
CA LEU A 506 7.39 -5.93 -17.64
C LEU A 506 7.76 -7.33 -18.12
N LYS A 507 7.56 -8.32 -17.24
CA LYS A 507 7.76 -9.74 -17.53
C LYS A 507 6.48 -10.29 -18.14
N MET A 508 6.56 -10.76 -19.38
CA MET A 508 5.41 -11.30 -20.09
C MET A 508 5.60 -12.80 -20.24
N TYR A 509 4.63 -13.56 -19.72
CA TYR A 509 4.49 -14.99 -19.92
C TYR A 509 3.40 -15.16 -20.99
N THR A 510 3.83 -15.60 -22.17
CA THR A 510 3.07 -15.48 -23.42
C THR A 510 2.81 -16.82 -24.07
N SER A 511 1.81 -16.86 -24.94
CA SER A 511 1.61 -17.98 -25.85
C SER A 511 2.54 -17.87 -27.04
N SER A 512 3.04 -19.01 -27.50
CA SER A 512 3.88 -19.08 -28.69
C SER A 512 3.14 -18.79 -29.99
N ASP A 513 1.82 -18.96 -30.02
CA ASP A 513 1.05 -18.94 -31.28
C ASP A 513 0.55 -17.54 -31.62
N CYS A 514 1.02 -16.56 -30.85
CA CYS A 514 0.61 -15.17 -30.89
C CYS A 514 1.79 -14.24 -31.10
N GLN A 515 1.59 -13.22 -31.92
CA GLN A 515 2.46 -12.06 -32.00
C GLN A 515 1.98 -10.99 -31.03
N TYR A 516 2.91 -10.35 -30.35
CA TYR A 516 2.61 -9.33 -29.34
C TYR A 516 3.20 -7.99 -29.76
N GLU A 517 2.42 -6.94 -29.59
CA GLU A 517 2.86 -5.56 -29.71
C GLU A 517 2.64 -4.85 -28.37
N VAL A 518 3.69 -4.23 -27.85
CA VAL A 518 3.66 -3.49 -26.59
C VAL A 518 3.86 -2.02 -26.87
N THR A 519 2.88 -1.21 -26.48
CA THR A 519 2.90 0.25 -26.64
C THR A 519 2.84 0.93 -25.29
N VAL A 520 3.77 1.84 -25.00
CA VAL A 520 3.77 2.70 -23.81
C VAL A 520 3.36 4.12 -24.21
N LYS A 521 2.37 4.66 -23.52
CA LYS A 521 1.85 6.02 -23.74
C LYS A 521 1.71 6.78 -22.42
N THR A 522 2.09 8.06 -22.42
CA THR A 522 1.88 8.96 -21.26
C THR A 522 0.39 9.08 -20.94
N SER A 523 0.01 8.87 -19.68
CA SER A 523 -1.36 9.07 -19.21
C SER A 523 -1.45 10.35 -18.37
N PHE A 524 -1.89 11.43 -19.01
CA PHE A 524 -1.94 12.74 -18.35
C PHE A 524 -2.93 12.79 -17.18
N SER A 525 -4.08 12.13 -17.30
CA SER A 525 -5.05 12.00 -16.20
C SER A 525 -4.44 11.30 -14.99
N GLN A 526 -3.69 10.22 -15.21
CA GLN A 526 -3.02 9.48 -14.14
C GLN A 526 -1.83 10.24 -13.54
N ILE A 527 -1.10 11.03 -14.33
CA ILE A 527 -0.06 11.93 -13.79
C ILE A 527 -0.70 12.90 -12.81
N LEU A 528 -1.85 13.48 -13.20
CA LEU A 528 -2.56 14.41 -12.35
C LEU A 528 -3.14 13.73 -11.11
N GLY A 529 -3.63 12.49 -11.27
CA GLY A 529 -3.99 11.61 -10.17
C GLY A 529 -2.84 11.38 -9.20
N GLN A 530 -1.62 11.16 -9.69
CA GLN A 530 -0.43 11.03 -8.85
C GLN A 530 -0.08 12.34 -8.13
N VAL A 531 -0.17 13.49 -8.81
CA VAL A 531 0.03 14.80 -8.17
C VAL A 531 -0.96 15.01 -7.01
N VAL A 532 -2.25 14.73 -7.24
CA VAL A 532 -3.28 14.82 -6.21
C VAL A 532 -3.05 13.80 -5.08
N ARG A 533 -2.69 12.55 -5.42
CA ARG A 533 -2.43 11.49 -4.44
C ARG A 533 -1.27 11.84 -3.51
N PHE A 534 -0.15 12.30 -4.07
CA PHE A 534 1.08 12.54 -3.32
C PHE A 534 1.13 13.93 -2.67
N HIS A 535 0.49 14.95 -3.25
CA HIS A 535 0.59 16.33 -2.79
C HIS A 535 -0.74 17.01 -2.49
N GLY A 536 -1.88 16.35 -2.70
CA GLY A 536 -3.20 16.92 -2.45
C GLY A 536 -3.42 17.39 -1.00
N GLY A 537 -2.75 16.76 -0.03
CA GLY A 537 -2.77 17.20 1.37
C GLY A 537 -2.23 18.62 1.59
N ALA A 538 -1.38 19.13 0.69
CA ALA A 538 -0.87 20.49 0.76
C ALA A 538 -1.79 21.53 0.11
N LEU A 539 -2.79 21.11 -0.68
CA LEU A 539 -3.70 22.03 -1.39
C LEU A 539 -4.39 23.07 -0.48
N PRO A 540 -4.88 22.71 0.73
CA PRO A 540 -5.48 23.71 1.63
C PRO A 540 -4.55 24.88 1.97
N ALA A 541 -3.23 24.62 2.13
CA ALA A 541 -2.26 25.68 2.41
C ALA A 541 -2.17 26.68 1.24
N TYR A 542 -2.19 26.20 -0.01
CA TYR A 542 -2.21 27.05 -1.19
C TYR A 542 -3.53 27.84 -1.32
N VAL A 543 -4.67 27.23 -1.01
CA VAL A 543 -5.97 27.94 -0.99
C VAL A 543 -5.93 29.11 0.01
N ILE A 544 -5.48 28.86 1.23
CA ILE A 544 -5.37 29.90 2.27
C ILE A 544 -4.35 30.97 1.88
N SER A 545 -3.20 30.58 1.32
CA SER A 545 -2.20 31.53 0.81
C SER A 545 -2.80 32.48 -0.24
N SER A 546 -3.55 31.95 -1.21
CA SER A 546 -4.22 32.77 -2.23
C SER A 546 -5.28 33.70 -1.64
N ILE A 547 -6.07 33.23 -0.66
CA ILE A 547 -7.04 34.06 0.06
C ILE A 547 -6.34 35.21 0.81
N LEU A 548 -5.25 34.93 1.52
CA LEU A 548 -4.48 35.94 2.26
C LEU A 548 -3.84 36.98 1.33
N LEU A 549 -3.32 36.57 0.17
CA LEU A 549 -2.82 37.50 -0.84
C LEU A 549 -3.94 38.43 -1.35
N ALA A 550 -5.13 37.88 -1.59
CA ALA A 550 -6.28 38.69 -2.00
C ALA A 550 -6.68 39.71 -0.92
N TYR A 551 -6.73 39.30 0.35
CA TYR A 551 -7.02 40.22 1.45
C TYR A 551 -5.95 41.28 1.65
N GLY A 552 -4.67 40.93 1.50
CA GLY A 552 -3.57 41.90 1.50
C GLY A 552 -3.74 42.95 0.40
N GLY A 553 -4.12 42.54 -0.81
CA GLY A 553 -4.44 43.46 -1.91
C GLY A 553 -5.64 44.36 -1.65
N GLN A 554 -6.69 43.82 -1.04
CA GLN A 554 -7.89 44.60 -0.68
C GLN A 554 -7.56 45.64 0.38
N LEU A 555 -6.76 45.29 1.39
CA LEU A 555 -6.26 46.24 2.40
C LEU A 555 -5.39 47.33 1.77
N TYR A 556 -4.50 46.97 0.83
CA TYR A 556 -3.70 47.94 0.11
C TYR A 556 -4.55 48.89 -0.75
N SER A 557 -5.57 48.37 -1.44
CA SER A 557 -6.54 49.18 -2.19
C SER A 557 -7.28 50.15 -1.29
N LEU A 558 -7.75 49.68 -0.14
CA LEU A 558 -8.45 50.50 0.83
C LEU A 558 -7.56 51.65 1.33
N PHE A 559 -6.29 51.37 1.62
CA PHE A 559 -5.32 52.36 2.06
C PHE A 559 -4.97 53.39 0.97
N SER A 560 -4.77 52.93 -0.28
CA SER A 560 -4.30 53.77 -1.38
C SER A 560 -5.40 54.56 -2.11
N THR A 561 -6.60 53.99 -2.22
CA THR A 561 -7.71 54.57 -3.01
C THR A 561 -8.91 54.96 -2.17
N GLY A 562 -8.96 54.57 -0.88
CA GLY A 562 -10.06 54.85 0.03
C GLY A 562 -11.24 53.88 -0.08
N TYR A 563 -11.21 52.90 -0.98
CA TYR A 563 -12.25 51.88 -1.10
C TYR A 563 -11.70 50.48 -1.37
N CYS A 564 -12.47 49.46 -0.98
CA CYS A 564 -12.12 48.06 -1.16
C CYS A 564 -12.59 47.56 -2.54
N LEU A 565 -11.68 47.01 -3.33
CA LEU A 565 -11.99 46.40 -4.62
C LEU A 565 -12.61 45.00 -4.47
N GLU A 566 -13.29 44.54 -5.51
CA GLU A 566 -13.95 43.23 -5.52
C GLU A 566 -12.94 42.07 -5.34
N TYR A 567 -13.29 41.10 -4.50
CA TYR A 567 -12.42 39.98 -4.13
C TYR A 567 -11.87 39.22 -5.34
N ALA A 568 -12.72 38.87 -6.30
CA ALA A 568 -12.31 38.10 -7.48
C ALA A 568 -11.28 38.86 -8.35
N THR A 569 -11.47 40.17 -8.50
CA THR A 569 -10.57 41.04 -9.27
C THR A 569 -9.21 41.19 -8.58
N ILE A 570 -9.21 41.35 -7.26
CA ILE A 570 -7.97 41.44 -6.48
C ILE A 570 -7.25 40.09 -6.41
N LEU A 571 -7.97 38.98 -6.22
CA LEU A 571 -7.40 37.65 -6.23
C LEU A 571 -6.65 37.39 -7.53
N ASP A 572 -7.27 37.70 -8.67
CA ASP A 572 -6.62 37.53 -9.98
C ASP A 572 -5.35 38.37 -10.13
N LYS A 573 -5.36 39.61 -9.60
CA LYS A 573 -4.21 40.51 -9.64
C LYS A 573 -3.07 40.07 -8.71
N GLU A 574 -3.41 39.66 -7.48
CA GLU A 574 -2.45 39.50 -6.39
C GLU A 574 -1.97 38.07 -6.19
N ALA A 575 -2.83 37.07 -6.40
CA ALA A 575 -2.47 35.66 -6.24
C ALA A 575 -1.64 35.16 -7.43
N LYS A 576 -0.36 35.54 -7.46
CA LYS A 576 0.60 35.12 -8.47
C LYS A 576 1.68 34.22 -7.88
N PRO A 577 2.08 33.11 -8.56
CA PRO A 577 3.06 32.16 -8.04
C PRO A 577 4.39 32.81 -7.64
N TYR A 578 4.83 33.82 -8.39
CA TYR A 578 6.08 34.54 -8.13
C TYR A 578 6.10 35.33 -6.81
N LYS A 579 4.94 35.52 -6.15
CA LYS A 579 4.87 36.12 -4.81
C LYS A 579 5.05 35.09 -3.68
N VAL A 580 5.06 33.79 -4.00
CA VAL A 580 5.13 32.70 -3.01
C VAL A 580 6.32 31.78 -3.31
N ASP A 581 6.35 31.16 -4.49
CA ASP A 581 7.32 30.12 -4.84
C ASP A 581 8.78 30.57 -4.68
N PRO A 582 9.20 31.77 -5.15
CA PRO A 582 10.59 32.21 -4.98
C PRO A 582 11.00 32.33 -3.51
N PHE A 583 10.11 32.79 -2.63
CA PHE A 583 10.40 32.91 -1.20
C PHE A 583 10.56 31.53 -0.56
N VAL A 584 9.70 30.57 -0.90
CA VAL A 584 9.83 29.18 -0.42
C VAL A 584 11.15 28.57 -0.88
N ILE A 585 11.55 28.80 -2.14
CA ILE A 585 12.82 28.32 -2.69
C ILE A 585 14.01 28.97 -1.98
N ILE A 586 13.97 30.29 -1.76
CA ILE A 586 15.03 31.01 -1.05
C ILE A 586 15.15 30.49 0.39
N ILE A 587 14.04 30.34 1.12
CA ILE A 587 14.06 29.81 2.48
C ILE A 587 14.58 28.37 2.50
N LYS A 588 14.15 27.51 1.58
CA LYS A 588 14.67 26.14 1.44
C LYS A 588 16.19 26.14 1.22
N PHE A 589 16.68 27.02 0.35
CA PHE A 589 18.10 27.17 0.09
C PHE A 589 18.85 27.63 1.34
N LEU A 590 18.33 28.64 2.05
CA LEU A 590 18.90 29.15 3.29
C LEU A 590 18.92 28.09 4.40
N LEU A 591 17.89 27.24 4.52
CA LEU A 591 17.82 26.11 5.45
C LEU A 591 18.88 25.04 5.18
N GLY A 592 19.51 25.05 4.01
CA GLY A 592 20.70 24.23 3.74
C GLY A 592 21.94 24.67 4.53
N TYR A 593 21.96 25.91 5.05
CA TYR A 593 23.07 26.43 5.84
C TYR A 593 22.83 26.26 7.34
N LYS A 594 23.85 25.75 8.04
CA LYS A 594 23.77 25.43 9.47
C LYS A 594 23.36 26.63 10.34
N TRP A 595 23.93 27.82 10.10
CA TRP A 595 23.62 29.03 10.88
C TRP A 595 22.15 29.45 10.76
N PHE A 596 21.56 29.32 9.57
CA PHE A 596 20.16 29.68 9.35
C PHE A 596 19.23 28.63 9.92
N LYS A 597 19.60 27.34 9.81
CA LYS A 597 18.86 26.25 10.45
C LYS A 597 18.84 26.39 11.98
N GLU A 598 19.98 26.69 12.61
CA GLU A 598 20.05 26.93 14.06
C GLU A 598 19.17 28.13 14.49
N LEU A 599 19.15 29.21 13.69
CA LEU A 599 18.25 30.34 13.92
C LEU A 599 16.77 29.95 13.75
N TRP A 600 16.45 29.17 12.72
CA TRP A 600 15.10 28.68 12.45
C TRP A 600 14.57 27.81 13.61
N ASP A 601 15.40 26.89 14.09
CA ASP A 601 15.09 26.01 15.22
C ASP A 601 14.95 26.80 16.53
N LEU A 602 15.78 27.84 16.75
CA LEU A 602 15.68 28.74 17.92
C LEU A 602 14.34 29.48 17.96
N LEU A 603 13.80 29.85 16.79
CA LEU A 603 12.48 30.49 16.66
C LEU A 603 11.31 29.50 16.80
N LEU A 604 11.58 28.22 17.04
CA LEU A 604 10.58 27.14 17.14
C LEU A 604 9.70 27.07 15.88
N LEU A 605 10.26 27.42 14.72
CA LEU A 605 9.55 27.36 13.45
C LEU A 605 9.45 25.90 12.98
N PRO A 606 8.32 25.50 12.38
CA PRO A 606 8.14 24.14 11.88
C PRO A 606 9.10 23.84 10.73
N GLU A 607 9.40 22.56 10.52
CA GLU A 607 10.16 22.13 9.36
C GLU A 607 9.40 22.46 8.06
N LEU A 608 10.12 22.92 7.05
CA LEU A 608 9.52 23.33 5.78
C LEU A 608 9.04 22.10 4.99
N ASP A 609 7.75 22.07 4.61
CA ASP A 609 7.15 20.96 3.83
C ASP A 609 7.93 20.63 2.55
N ALA A 610 8.53 21.64 1.90
CA ALA A 610 9.35 21.45 0.71
C ALA A 610 10.59 20.59 0.98
N ILE A 611 11.15 20.61 2.19
CA ILE A 611 12.28 19.77 2.60
C ILE A 611 11.82 18.33 2.81
N VAL A 612 10.68 18.14 3.50
CA VAL A 612 10.07 16.82 3.74
C VAL A 612 9.67 16.13 2.43
N LEU A 613 9.10 16.86 1.47
CA LEU A 613 8.76 16.32 0.15
C LEU A 613 10.01 15.95 -0.68
N THR A 614 11.10 16.72 -0.52
CA THR A 614 12.38 16.43 -1.19
C THR A 614 13.03 15.18 -0.61
N SER A 615 13.04 15.03 0.72
CA SER A 615 13.62 13.85 1.38
C SER A 615 12.86 12.56 1.07
N GLN A 616 11.58 12.67 0.72
CA GLN A 616 10.75 11.54 0.27
C GLN A 616 10.86 11.25 -1.24
N SER A 617 11.81 11.86 -1.96
CA SER A 617 11.98 11.71 -3.42
C SER A 617 10.73 12.07 -4.23
N MET A 618 9.94 13.03 -3.75
CA MET A 618 8.67 13.46 -4.35
C MET A 618 8.81 14.76 -5.17
N CYS A 619 10.02 15.10 -5.64
CA CYS A 619 10.27 16.35 -6.34
C CYS A 619 9.79 16.31 -7.79
N PHE A 620 8.63 16.91 -8.05
CA PHE A 620 8.21 17.35 -9.38
C PHE A 620 8.39 18.88 -9.49
N PRO A 621 9.20 19.39 -10.44
CA PRO A 621 9.50 20.82 -10.54
C PRO A 621 8.26 21.74 -10.65
N LEU A 622 7.14 21.23 -11.18
CA LEU A 622 5.92 22.00 -11.38
C LEU A 622 4.83 21.73 -10.32
N VAL A 623 5.08 20.90 -9.30
CA VAL A 623 4.04 20.58 -8.30
C VAL A 623 3.59 21.83 -7.55
N SER A 624 4.52 22.68 -7.11
CA SER A 624 4.21 23.93 -6.40
C SER A 624 3.32 24.82 -7.24
N LEU A 625 3.70 25.01 -8.52
CA LEU A 625 2.94 25.78 -9.47
C LEU A 625 1.52 25.20 -9.69
N ILE A 626 1.41 23.89 -9.94
CA ILE A 626 0.10 23.23 -10.17
C ILE A 626 -0.80 23.38 -8.94
N LEU A 627 -0.27 23.14 -7.74
CA LEU A 627 -1.02 23.30 -6.50
C LEU A 627 -1.41 24.75 -6.23
N PHE A 628 -0.53 25.72 -6.51
CA PHE A 628 -0.83 27.14 -6.40
C PHE A 628 -1.95 27.55 -7.35
N LEU A 629 -1.92 27.07 -8.59
CA LEU A 629 -2.97 27.35 -9.58
C LEU A 629 -4.29 26.69 -9.19
N PHE A 630 -4.28 25.44 -8.70
CA PHE A 630 -5.47 24.78 -8.16
C PHE A 630 -6.00 25.46 -6.89
N GLY A 631 -5.10 25.92 -6.01
CA GLY A 631 -5.44 26.63 -4.79
C GLY A 631 -6.11 27.97 -5.09
N THR A 632 -5.50 28.77 -5.98
CA THR A 632 -6.06 30.04 -6.46
C THR A 632 -7.40 29.83 -7.16
N CYS A 633 -7.53 28.79 -7.98
CA CYS A 633 -8.79 28.45 -8.64
C CYS A 633 -9.89 28.09 -7.63
N THR A 634 -9.56 27.28 -6.62
CA THR A 634 -10.50 26.92 -5.55
C THR A 634 -10.92 28.17 -4.76
N ALA A 635 -9.97 29.03 -4.42
CA ALA A 635 -10.23 30.31 -3.75
C ALA A 635 -11.17 31.20 -4.59
N TYR A 636 -10.93 31.31 -5.89
CA TYR A 636 -11.75 32.09 -6.82
C TYR A 636 -13.21 31.61 -6.83
N TRP A 637 -13.44 30.30 -7.04
CA TRP A 637 -14.79 29.73 -7.06
C TRP A 637 -15.46 29.79 -5.68
N SER A 638 -14.72 29.58 -4.59
CA SER A 638 -15.27 29.74 -3.24
C SER A 638 -15.72 31.17 -2.95
N GLY A 639 -14.98 32.17 -3.43
CA GLY A 639 -15.31 33.58 -3.28
C GLY A 639 -16.56 33.95 -4.07
N LEU A 640 -16.67 33.49 -5.32
CA LEU A 640 -17.86 33.67 -6.15
C LEU A 640 -19.09 33.00 -5.53
N LEU A 641 -18.97 31.74 -5.09
CA LEU A 641 -20.05 30.99 -4.46
C LEU A 641 -20.51 31.67 -3.16
N SER A 642 -19.56 32.13 -2.33
CA SER A 642 -19.85 32.86 -1.10
C SER A 642 -20.61 34.15 -1.40
N SER A 643 -20.14 34.95 -2.37
CA SER A 643 -20.81 36.19 -2.78
C SER A 643 -22.24 35.95 -3.31
N ALA A 644 -22.41 34.94 -4.16
CA ALA A 644 -23.71 34.54 -4.67
C ALA A 644 -24.64 34.07 -3.54
N SER A 645 -24.13 33.28 -2.60
CA SER A 645 -24.89 32.79 -1.44
C SER A 645 -25.36 33.93 -0.54
N VAL A 646 -24.48 34.88 -0.23
CA VAL A 646 -24.84 36.06 0.57
C VAL A 646 -25.92 36.90 -0.12
N ARG A 647 -25.82 37.11 -1.43
CA ARG A 647 -26.84 37.83 -2.21
C ARG A 647 -28.18 37.10 -2.23
N LEU A 648 -28.16 35.79 -2.42
CA LEU A 648 -29.36 34.96 -2.43
C LEU A 648 -30.03 34.94 -1.06
N LEU A 649 -29.26 34.76 0.02
CA LEU A 649 -29.76 34.83 1.39
C LEU A 649 -30.30 36.22 1.74
N SER A 650 -29.65 37.29 1.27
CA SER A 650 -30.13 38.68 1.44
C SER A 650 -31.45 38.92 0.70
N SER A 651 -31.58 38.43 -0.53
CA SER A 651 -32.84 38.50 -1.30
C SER A 651 -33.95 37.67 -0.65
N LEU A 652 -33.62 36.48 -0.15
CA LEU A 652 -34.56 35.62 0.57
C LEU A 652 -35.02 36.29 1.87
N TRP A 653 -34.10 36.91 2.60
CA TRP A 653 -34.42 37.67 3.80
C TRP A 653 -35.36 38.85 3.51
N LEU A 654 -35.08 39.61 2.45
CA LEU A 654 -35.94 40.73 2.03
C LEU A 654 -37.33 40.28 1.57
N THR A 655 -37.45 39.08 0.99
CA THR A 655 -38.74 38.52 0.58
C THR A 655 -39.52 37.90 1.74
N LEU A 656 -38.84 37.30 2.75
CA LEU A 656 -39.46 36.79 3.97
C LEU A 656 -39.87 37.90 4.95
N LYS A 657 -39.23 39.08 4.87
CA LYS A 657 -39.55 40.25 5.71
C LYS A 657 -40.68 41.11 5.13
N ARG A 658 -40.97 40.97 3.83
CA ARG A 658 -42.16 41.54 3.19
C ARG A 658 -43.35 40.61 3.42
#